data_AF-A0AAW5I9U4-F1
#
_entry.id   AF-A0AAW5I9U4-F1
#
_cell.length_a   1.000
_cell.length_b   1.000
_cell.length_c   1.000
_cell.angle_alpha   90.00
_cell.angle_beta   90.00
_cell.angle_gamma   90.00
#
_symmetry.space_group_name_H-M   'P 1'
#
loop_
_entity.id
_entity.type
_entity.pdbx_description
1 polymer ?
#
loop_
_entity_poly.entity_id
_entity_poly.type
_entity_poly.pdbx_seq_one_letter_code
_entity_poly.pdbx_strand_id
1 'polypeptide(L)'
;MKHFSNQSNGSHVDRMNYGGAKFCRFALFPLMLLMLLLLPGRMVAQTEYDNTVTFTALEGNPEGYDKESYANLFDGKKEDGNFSKWCCEFSGSAYVILEASKVGIPVGYTITTGNDNANPRCGGRNPLSWKLYGNNEGKEGAWTLIDKVENDKVLQDKNYASYDFKCECSTSYQYFKWEISAIHSGSLLQVGEFELKLKTCTHLKADGSSALGAAIKTVEPTCTEHGYTTKECSLCHLIVKEYLNLKPHTLTHHALKAATCTEAGIIEYWQCNVCNKLFSNEAATTEITDAANLVIPANGHTLDSEGNCTVCGANRYALFNNLDGITDVTITDNGSYPWQMLDSNAEGMQDLGFTIPKGSNGLMSGNYRVDSSSSETVIRFKVSKTILLTSQVIISAEEIGGDEFGDAFSIYLDDKLNLKMRGKKQTEYKVLLSPGEHSLKLKYEKGYSSYGNADRAFLYNLKTPVTIDDYVADYESSNNTLTFKKITSNNIESLDLNHAVIVYNNRTVGDICYFLGIDDSDIKSVVFDKSFNTYAPTSLKSFFEFLTGLETIKDLKYLNTENVTDMSRMFWACYALTSLDLSNFNTTNVTNMREMFYNCKKLTSLDLSNFTTTNVTNMGGMFSSCSALTSLDLSNFYTKVVWWMDNMFNGCSALTTIYASDKFVTDYVHYGGNVFKGCTNLKGYDLSKTNYTYANCGTEGYFTPVFEYAEFDGGTGTLTFRHGLSKPEEAYALNLGESEPGWLTHNKEIKEVVFDASFANARPTGCYKWFYKCTNLATIEGFENLNTENMTKMSYMFFLCRNLSSLDLTNFNTGNVTEMWGMFEGCEGLTSLDLTSFNTANVTDMDAMFRGCSTLTTIYASEKFVTDQVHGYDMFSGCTSLKGYSNSMRDHNYANYKTGYFTKLVGKNGDEKIGATGETLTAENLALDDNKDFVAYEPFAAKAASYNRTMNAGTAWGTLCLPFAIAQSQETGCKFYSLTGIDNDNDCITLESYEEGAEIPAGTPVLFKINEGVPELEISAQNADLVIKPVAGTNKEVNLVGSFTKIGGKDNQGLTDTDYIIGKDKFWLVSELKKDGNSKGVGIKPMRAYIHPTTASQARAAMLSIGKGDGTTVIDNLNAISNDANAEYYDAIGRRTNGLQKGLNIVKRGSKTYKIMVK
;
A
#
# COMPACT_ATOMS: atom_id res chain seq x y z
N MET A 1 -26.00 31.30 -66.78
CA MET A 1 -26.70 31.32 -68.08
C MET A 1 -27.25 29.93 -68.34
N LYS A 2 -28.51 29.89 -68.80
CA LYS A 2 -29.34 28.76 -69.30
C LYS A 2 -28.57 27.74 -70.17
N HIS A 3 -28.91 26.45 -70.34
CA HIS A 3 -30.13 25.64 -70.12
C HIS A 3 -29.79 24.12 -70.26
N PHE A 4 -30.54 23.25 -69.53
CA PHE A 4 -30.96 21.83 -69.78
C PHE A 4 -29.90 20.73 -70.08
N SER A 5 -29.96 19.49 -69.55
CA SER A 5 -31.10 18.61 -69.21
C SER A 5 -30.75 17.44 -68.23
N ASN A 6 -31.80 16.88 -67.61
CA ASN A 6 -32.00 15.56 -66.94
C ASN A 6 -31.23 15.24 -65.63
N GLN A 7 -31.85 15.27 -64.44
CA GLN A 7 -32.83 14.35 -63.79
C GLN A 7 -32.32 12.96 -63.39
N SER A 8 -32.12 12.74 -62.08
CA SER A 8 -32.99 11.92 -61.18
C SER A 8 -32.19 11.66 -59.88
N ASN A 9 -32.35 12.46 -58.83
CA ASN A 9 -33.42 12.53 -57.81
C ASN A 9 -33.62 11.23 -57.01
N GLY A 10 -33.58 11.24 -55.67
CA GLY A 10 -33.55 12.42 -54.81
C GLY A 10 -33.35 12.10 -53.33
N SER A 11 -32.76 13.09 -52.67
CA SER A 11 -32.80 13.35 -51.24
C SER A 11 -34.09 14.10 -50.87
N HIS A 12 -34.74 13.71 -49.78
CA HIS A 12 -35.61 14.57 -48.96
C HIS A 12 -35.00 14.58 -47.56
N VAL A 13 -34.51 15.71 -47.03
CA VAL A 13 -35.28 16.81 -46.42
C VAL A 13 -36.19 16.29 -45.32
N ASP A 14 -35.80 16.53 -44.07
CA ASP A 14 -36.76 17.01 -43.08
C ASP A 14 -36.13 18.03 -42.13
N ARG A 15 -36.94 19.07 -41.93
CA ARG A 15 -36.71 20.29 -41.16
C ARG A 15 -37.55 20.17 -39.89
N MET A 16 -37.05 20.83 -38.85
CA MET A 16 -37.84 21.50 -37.80
C MET A 16 -38.39 20.68 -36.62
N ASN A 17 -37.88 21.11 -35.46
CA ASN A 17 -38.61 21.52 -34.25
C ASN A 17 -38.45 20.65 -33.00
N TYR A 18 -37.73 21.27 -32.06
CA TYR A 18 -37.93 21.31 -30.62
C TYR A 18 -37.91 20.00 -29.83
N GLY A 19 -36.98 19.96 -28.88
CA GLY A 19 -37.30 19.47 -27.55
C GLY A 19 -36.44 18.30 -27.09
N GLY A 20 -35.41 18.62 -26.31
CA GLY A 20 -35.36 18.18 -24.91
C GLY A 20 -34.92 16.75 -24.63
N ALA A 21 -33.86 16.67 -23.82
CA ALA A 21 -33.54 15.61 -22.85
C ALA A 21 -33.19 14.24 -23.47
N LYS A 22 -31.90 13.91 -23.62
CA LYS A 22 -31.05 13.42 -22.51
C LYS A 22 -31.86 12.58 -21.52
N PHE A 23 -31.79 11.28 -21.75
CA PHE A 23 -31.54 10.30 -20.71
C PHE A 23 -30.57 10.88 -19.66
N CYS A 24 -31.02 10.94 -18.41
CA CYS A 24 -30.26 10.43 -17.27
C CYS A 24 -31.27 9.89 -16.25
N ARG A 25 -31.33 8.56 -16.17
CA ARG A 25 -31.40 7.87 -14.87
C ARG A 25 -30.22 8.43 -14.06
N PHE A 26 -30.34 8.79 -12.80
CA PHE A 26 -30.35 7.93 -11.61
C PHE A 26 -30.65 8.91 -10.45
N ALA A 27 -31.59 8.71 -9.53
CA ALA A 27 -31.57 7.64 -8.54
C ALA A 27 -32.90 7.62 -7.77
N LEU A 28 -33.61 6.49 -7.80
CA LEU A 28 -34.64 6.12 -6.80
C LEU A 28 -34.07 5.06 -5.83
N PHE A 29 -32.78 5.18 -5.49
CA PHE A 29 -32.03 4.24 -4.66
C PHE A 29 -31.66 4.73 -3.25
N PRO A 30 -32.41 5.69 -2.67
CA PRO A 30 -32.61 5.68 -1.21
C PRO A 30 -34.07 5.51 -0.76
N LEU A 31 -35.04 5.38 -1.68
CA LEU A 31 -36.46 5.19 -1.34
C LEU A 31 -36.85 3.73 -1.03
N MET A 32 -36.01 2.75 -1.38
CA MET A 32 -36.24 1.33 -1.08
C MET A 32 -35.82 0.90 0.33
N LEU A 33 -34.91 1.63 0.99
CA LEU A 33 -34.49 1.26 2.35
C LEU A 33 -35.44 1.82 3.43
N LEU A 34 -36.42 2.65 3.04
CA LEU A 34 -37.43 3.21 3.95
C LEU A 34 -38.86 2.73 3.67
N MET A 35 -39.07 1.90 2.63
CA MET A 35 -40.33 1.18 2.39
C MET A 35 -40.38 -0.22 3.05
N LEU A 36 -39.31 -0.64 3.72
CA LEU A 36 -39.26 -1.90 4.49
C LEU A 36 -39.61 -1.75 5.99
N LEU A 37 -39.97 -0.54 6.46
CA LEU A 37 -40.27 -0.28 7.88
C LEU A 37 -41.69 0.25 8.15
N LEU A 38 -42.55 0.35 7.14
CA LEU A 38 -43.96 0.73 7.29
C LEU A 38 -44.88 -0.18 6.46
N LEU A 39 -44.82 -1.49 6.75
CA LEU A 39 -46.03 -2.32 6.73
C LEU A 39 -46.70 -2.17 8.10
N PRO A 40 -48.03 -1.98 8.18
CA PRO A 40 -48.74 -2.13 9.44
C PRO A 40 -48.50 -3.55 9.97
N GLY A 41 -47.71 -3.66 11.03
CA GLY A 41 -47.41 -4.89 11.73
C GLY A 41 -48.64 -5.46 12.41
N ARG A 42 -49.43 -6.24 11.66
CA ARG A 42 -49.77 -7.57 12.18
C ARG A 42 -48.42 -8.28 12.31
N MET A 43 -47.91 -8.41 13.53
CA MET A 43 -46.79 -9.31 13.81
C MET A 43 -47.20 -10.69 13.32
N VAL A 44 -46.73 -11.04 12.12
CA VAL A 44 -46.77 -12.40 11.62
C VAL A 44 -45.86 -13.17 12.55
N ALA A 45 -46.44 -14.11 13.28
CA ALA A 45 -45.69 -15.11 14.03
C ALA A 45 -44.53 -15.59 13.15
N GLN A 46 -43.30 -15.38 13.60
CA GLN A 46 -42.14 -16.05 13.04
C GLN A 46 -42.31 -17.53 13.41
N THR A 47 -43.07 -18.24 12.58
CA THR A 47 -43.19 -19.69 12.61
C THR A 47 -41.90 -20.22 12.03
N GLU A 48 -41.11 -20.94 12.83
CA GLU A 48 -40.04 -21.79 12.32
C GLU A 48 -40.65 -22.72 11.24
N TYR A 49 -40.26 -22.51 9.98
CA TYR A 49 -40.68 -23.34 8.86
C TYR A 49 -39.71 -24.52 8.73
N ASP A 50 -40.21 -25.67 8.28
CA ASP A 50 -39.39 -26.87 8.11
C ASP A 50 -38.49 -26.71 6.87
N ASN A 51 -37.22 -26.31 7.06
CA ASN A 51 -36.23 -26.16 5.98
C ASN A 51 -35.83 -27.50 5.32
N THR A 52 -36.41 -28.64 5.74
CA THR A 52 -36.18 -29.95 5.10
C THR A 52 -37.12 -30.25 3.94
N VAL A 53 -38.09 -29.38 3.66
CA VAL A 53 -39.04 -29.58 2.55
C VAL A 53 -38.40 -29.19 1.22
N THR A 54 -38.17 -30.19 0.37
CA THR A 54 -37.77 -30.00 -1.05
C THR A 54 -38.98 -30.00 -1.98
N PHE A 55 -38.83 -29.38 -3.16
CA PHE A 55 -39.87 -29.31 -4.19
C PHE A 55 -39.38 -29.95 -5.49
N THR A 56 -40.30 -30.60 -6.21
CA THR A 56 -40.01 -31.23 -7.50
C THR A 56 -40.98 -30.71 -8.55
N ALA A 57 -40.47 -30.16 -9.65
CA ALA A 57 -41.29 -29.74 -10.78
C ALA A 57 -41.90 -30.97 -11.47
N LEU A 58 -43.23 -30.99 -11.59
CA LEU A 58 -43.98 -32.07 -12.22
C LEU A 58 -44.32 -31.77 -13.68
N GLU A 59 -44.60 -30.50 -13.98
CA GLU A 59 -45.04 -30.05 -15.30
C GLU A 59 -44.88 -28.52 -15.41
N GLY A 60 -44.56 -27.99 -16.58
CA GLY A 60 -44.55 -26.56 -16.81
C GLY A 60 -44.73 -26.22 -18.29
N ASN A 61 -45.15 -25.00 -18.57
CA ASN A 61 -45.36 -24.50 -19.91
C ASN A 61 -45.12 -22.99 -19.96
N PRO A 62 -44.29 -22.47 -20.88
CA PRO A 62 -43.43 -23.19 -21.82
C PRO A 62 -42.22 -23.85 -21.14
N GLU A 63 -41.60 -24.84 -21.77
CA GLU A 63 -40.44 -25.55 -21.21
C GLU A 63 -39.27 -24.62 -20.87
N GLY A 64 -38.90 -23.71 -21.80
CA GLY A 64 -37.73 -22.84 -21.70
C GLY A 64 -36.81 -22.95 -22.93
N TYR A 65 -35.93 -21.98 -23.13
CA TYR A 65 -34.91 -21.98 -24.19
C TYR A 65 -33.63 -22.68 -23.74
N ASP A 66 -32.92 -23.39 -24.63
CA ASP A 66 -31.56 -23.94 -24.47
C ASP A 66 -31.03 -24.09 -23.03
N LYS A 67 -31.45 -25.17 -22.34
CA LYS A 67 -31.04 -25.53 -20.96
C LYS A 67 -31.49 -24.54 -19.86
N GLU A 68 -32.33 -23.57 -20.18
CA GLU A 68 -32.94 -22.59 -19.28
C GLU A 68 -34.43 -22.93 -19.02
N SER A 69 -34.68 -24.15 -18.55
CA SER A 69 -36.04 -24.70 -18.36
C SER A 69 -36.68 -24.36 -17.02
N TYR A 70 -37.99 -24.56 -16.84
CA TYR A 70 -38.66 -24.36 -15.54
C TYR A 70 -38.12 -25.25 -14.43
N ALA A 71 -37.44 -26.36 -14.75
CA ALA A 71 -36.78 -27.19 -13.76
C ALA A 71 -35.66 -26.44 -13.01
N ASN A 72 -35.06 -25.44 -13.65
CA ASN A 72 -34.01 -24.62 -13.05
C ASN A 72 -34.51 -23.71 -11.93
N LEU A 73 -35.82 -23.54 -11.76
CA LEU A 73 -36.39 -22.74 -10.67
C LEU A 73 -36.12 -23.34 -9.28
N PHE A 74 -35.67 -24.59 -9.19
CA PHE A 74 -35.59 -25.37 -7.96
C PHE A 74 -34.23 -26.05 -7.76
N ASP A 75 -33.19 -25.64 -8.50
CA ASP A 75 -31.88 -26.28 -8.42
C ASP A 75 -30.93 -25.59 -7.42
N GLY A 76 -31.39 -24.50 -6.78
CA GLY A 76 -30.67 -23.75 -5.76
C GLY A 76 -29.56 -22.86 -6.29
N LYS A 77 -29.39 -22.73 -7.62
CA LYS A 77 -28.33 -21.93 -8.24
C LYS A 77 -28.80 -20.51 -8.53
N LYS A 78 -28.72 -19.68 -7.49
CA LYS A 78 -29.26 -18.31 -7.51
C LYS A 78 -28.23 -17.20 -7.27
N GLU A 79 -26.93 -17.52 -7.28
CA GLU A 79 -25.81 -16.59 -7.01
C GLU A 79 -24.94 -16.36 -8.25
N ASP A 80 -24.29 -15.18 -8.34
CA ASP A 80 -23.43 -14.82 -9.49
C ASP A 80 -22.24 -15.79 -9.62
N GLY A 81 -22.00 -16.30 -10.83
CA GLY A 81 -21.02 -17.36 -11.09
C GLY A 81 -21.52 -18.81 -10.87
N ASN A 82 -22.67 -19.01 -10.20
CA ASN A 82 -23.34 -20.32 -10.06
C ASN A 82 -24.86 -20.14 -10.21
N PHE A 83 -25.28 -19.79 -11.43
CA PHE A 83 -26.64 -19.35 -11.73
C PHE A 83 -27.32 -20.16 -12.84
N SER A 84 -28.59 -20.49 -12.65
CA SER A 84 -29.49 -20.95 -13.71
C SER A 84 -30.82 -20.21 -13.68
N LYS A 85 -31.59 -20.35 -14.76
CA LYS A 85 -32.86 -19.62 -14.93
C LYS A 85 -33.85 -20.40 -15.76
N TRP A 86 -35.12 -20.07 -15.61
CA TRP A 86 -36.18 -20.34 -16.57
C TRP A 86 -36.36 -19.14 -17.49
N CYS A 87 -36.13 -19.33 -18.79
CA CYS A 87 -36.23 -18.29 -19.80
C CYS A 87 -37.12 -18.77 -20.95
N CYS A 88 -38.27 -18.13 -21.18
CA CYS A 88 -39.20 -18.56 -22.21
C CYS A 88 -40.08 -17.43 -22.75
N GLU A 89 -40.57 -17.57 -23.99
CA GLU A 89 -41.63 -16.71 -24.52
C GLU A 89 -42.98 -17.41 -24.36
N PHE A 90 -43.99 -16.71 -23.84
CA PHE A 90 -45.32 -17.29 -23.66
C PHE A 90 -46.42 -16.38 -24.23
N SER A 91 -47.51 -17.01 -24.69
CA SER A 91 -48.73 -16.32 -25.14
C SER A 91 -49.89 -16.74 -24.23
N GLY A 92 -50.44 -15.81 -23.46
CA GLY A 92 -51.49 -16.08 -22.47
C GLY A 92 -50.93 -16.16 -21.04
N SER A 93 -50.51 -17.34 -20.59
CA SER A 93 -49.84 -17.54 -19.30
C SER A 93 -48.69 -18.54 -19.39
N ALA A 94 -47.67 -18.36 -18.55
CA ALA A 94 -46.66 -19.37 -18.26
C ALA A 94 -46.96 -19.98 -16.89
N TYR A 95 -46.73 -21.28 -16.70
CA TYR A 95 -46.94 -21.89 -15.38
C TYR A 95 -45.98 -23.03 -15.10
N VAL A 96 -45.81 -23.34 -13.82
CA VAL A 96 -45.14 -24.54 -13.32
C VAL A 96 -45.97 -25.18 -12.20
N ILE A 97 -46.08 -26.50 -12.24
CA ILE A 97 -46.72 -27.35 -11.23
C ILE A 97 -45.61 -28.08 -10.49
N LEU A 98 -45.66 -28.06 -9.17
CA LEU A 98 -44.63 -28.61 -8.30
C LEU A 98 -45.25 -29.43 -7.15
N GLU A 99 -44.55 -30.49 -6.76
CA GLU A 99 -44.86 -31.32 -5.60
C GLU A 99 -43.91 -31.01 -4.45
N ALA A 100 -44.47 -30.81 -3.26
CA ALA A 100 -43.70 -30.73 -2.03
C ALA A 100 -43.43 -32.14 -1.48
N SER A 101 -42.20 -32.37 -1.00
CA SER A 101 -41.81 -33.62 -0.34
C SER A 101 -42.62 -33.97 0.92
N LYS A 102 -43.34 -32.99 1.50
CA LYS A 102 -44.28 -33.17 2.62
C LYS A 102 -45.47 -32.21 2.48
N VAL A 103 -46.66 -32.65 2.90
CA VAL A 103 -47.87 -31.81 3.00
C VAL A 103 -47.64 -30.66 3.99
N GLY A 104 -47.99 -29.43 3.63
CA GLY A 104 -47.85 -28.29 4.53
C GLY A 104 -48.73 -27.11 4.15
N ILE A 105 -48.95 -26.23 5.13
CA ILE A 105 -49.72 -24.99 4.93
C ILE A 105 -48.79 -23.93 4.34
N PRO A 106 -49.06 -23.40 3.14
CA PRO A 106 -48.24 -22.37 2.52
C PRO A 106 -48.44 -21.04 3.23
N VAL A 107 -47.33 -20.41 3.61
CA VAL A 107 -47.31 -19.17 4.41
C VAL A 107 -46.53 -18.04 3.73
N GLY A 108 -45.89 -18.33 2.60
CA GLY A 108 -45.22 -17.37 1.73
C GLY A 108 -44.34 -18.08 0.70
N TYR A 109 -43.73 -17.30 -0.19
CA TYR A 109 -42.77 -17.77 -1.20
C TYR A 109 -41.76 -16.67 -1.54
N THR A 110 -40.65 -17.06 -2.18
CA THR A 110 -39.55 -16.18 -2.59
C THR A 110 -39.29 -16.35 -4.08
N ILE A 111 -39.11 -15.22 -4.80
CA ILE A 111 -38.79 -15.20 -6.23
C ILE A 111 -37.43 -14.53 -6.42
N THR A 112 -36.51 -15.19 -7.14
CA THR A 112 -35.21 -14.63 -7.50
C THR A 112 -35.13 -14.28 -8.99
N THR A 113 -34.62 -13.10 -9.32
CA THR A 113 -34.59 -12.58 -10.68
C THR A 113 -33.44 -13.14 -11.52
N GLY A 114 -33.71 -13.35 -12.82
CA GLY A 114 -32.73 -13.73 -13.86
C GLY A 114 -31.61 -12.71 -14.10
N ASN A 115 -30.54 -13.15 -14.79
CA ASN A 115 -29.31 -12.37 -15.01
C ASN A 115 -29.31 -11.36 -16.16
N ASP A 116 -30.38 -11.25 -16.96
CA ASP A 116 -30.51 -10.21 -18.00
C ASP A 116 -31.64 -9.22 -17.71
N ASN A 117 -32.27 -9.30 -16.53
CA ASN A 117 -33.38 -8.44 -16.16
C ASN A 117 -32.98 -6.95 -16.07
N ALA A 118 -31.74 -6.64 -15.73
CA ALA A 118 -31.23 -5.26 -15.65
C ALA A 118 -30.84 -4.64 -17.00
N ASN A 119 -30.90 -5.39 -18.11
CA ASN A 119 -30.43 -4.93 -19.41
C ASN A 119 -31.35 -3.84 -20.00
N PRO A 120 -30.89 -2.60 -20.26
CA PRO A 120 -31.74 -1.52 -20.74
C PRO A 120 -32.32 -1.72 -22.15
N ARG A 121 -31.80 -2.67 -22.95
CA ARG A 121 -32.34 -3.01 -24.28
C ARG A 121 -33.47 -4.04 -24.24
N CYS A 122 -33.54 -4.84 -23.18
CA CYS A 122 -34.48 -5.95 -23.10
C CYS A 122 -35.06 -6.20 -21.70
N GLY A 123 -34.96 -5.22 -20.81
CA GLY A 123 -35.46 -5.25 -19.44
C GLY A 123 -36.98 -5.29 -19.37
N GLY A 124 -37.48 -5.82 -18.25
CA GLY A 124 -38.90 -6.06 -17.99
C GLY A 124 -39.36 -7.53 -18.10
N ARG A 125 -38.43 -8.49 -18.00
CA ARG A 125 -38.71 -9.91 -18.20
C ARG A 125 -39.17 -10.64 -16.94
N ASN A 126 -39.30 -9.95 -15.80
CA ASN A 126 -39.81 -10.52 -14.56
C ASN A 126 -41.34 -10.65 -14.56
N PRO A 127 -41.92 -11.59 -13.78
CA PRO A 127 -43.36 -11.65 -13.53
C PRO A 127 -43.90 -10.31 -13.04
N LEU A 128 -44.92 -9.79 -13.72
CA LEU A 128 -45.72 -8.64 -13.31
C LEU A 128 -47.01 -9.08 -12.60
N SER A 129 -47.57 -10.23 -12.98
CA SER A 129 -48.80 -10.74 -12.36
C SER A 129 -48.82 -12.25 -12.41
N TRP A 130 -49.22 -12.87 -11.30
CA TRP A 130 -49.26 -14.32 -11.17
C TRP A 130 -50.27 -14.77 -10.11
N LYS A 131 -50.55 -16.08 -10.12
CA LYS A 131 -51.40 -16.77 -9.15
C LYS A 131 -50.69 -18.01 -8.64
N LEU A 132 -50.81 -18.27 -7.35
CA LEU A 132 -50.39 -19.50 -6.71
C LEU A 132 -51.63 -20.29 -6.31
N TYR A 133 -51.67 -21.56 -6.65
CA TYR A 133 -52.75 -22.48 -6.33
C TYR A 133 -52.21 -23.71 -5.59
N GLY A 134 -53.06 -24.36 -4.81
CA GLY A 134 -52.76 -25.61 -4.11
C GLY A 134 -53.85 -26.65 -4.29
N ASN A 135 -53.46 -27.92 -4.24
CA ASN A 135 -54.36 -29.06 -4.12
C ASN A 135 -53.66 -30.24 -3.40
N ASN A 136 -54.42 -31.31 -3.13
CA ASN A 136 -53.90 -32.56 -2.55
C ASN A 136 -54.17 -33.79 -3.43
N GLU A 137 -54.56 -33.58 -4.68
CA GLU A 137 -55.01 -34.65 -5.59
C GLU A 137 -54.02 -34.91 -6.74
N GLY A 138 -52.99 -34.07 -6.89
CA GLY A 138 -51.95 -34.18 -7.93
C GLY A 138 -52.11 -33.15 -9.04
N LYS A 139 -51.33 -33.27 -10.11
CA LYS A 139 -51.24 -32.26 -11.18
C LYS A 139 -52.55 -32.02 -11.97
N GLU A 140 -53.40 -33.06 -12.06
CA GLU A 140 -54.73 -32.99 -12.70
C GLU A 140 -55.86 -32.60 -11.71
N GLY A 141 -55.52 -32.39 -10.43
CA GLY A 141 -56.47 -32.08 -9.37
C GLY A 141 -57.09 -30.69 -9.49
N ALA A 142 -58.25 -30.50 -8.86
CA ALA A 142 -58.91 -29.19 -8.85
C ALA A 142 -58.08 -28.17 -8.06
N TRP A 143 -57.64 -27.11 -8.74
CA TRP A 143 -56.76 -26.09 -8.16
C TRP A 143 -57.52 -25.07 -7.32
N THR A 144 -57.14 -24.94 -6.05
CA THR A 144 -57.66 -23.90 -5.15
C THR A 144 -56.69 -22.73 -5.12
N LEU A 145 -57.18 -21.51 -5.37
CA LEU A 145 -56.35 -20.31 -5.33
C LEU A 145 -55.85 -20.06 -3.91
N ILE A 146 -54.52 -19.99 -3.74
CA ILE A 146 -53.84 -19.64 -2.49
C ILE A 146 -53.56 -18.14 -2.46
N ASP A 147 -52.96 -17.64 -3.54
CA ASP A 147 -52.52 -16.25 -3.62
C ASP A 147 -52.62 -15.72 -5.05
N LYS A 148 -52.84 -14.41 -5.18
CA LYS A 148 -52.96 -13.71 -6.47
C LYS A 148 -52.29 -12.35 -6.37
N VAL A 149 -51.29 -12.14 -7.23
CA VAL A 149 -50.58 -10.87 -7.37
C VAL A 149 -50.88 -10.29 -8.74
N GLU A 150 -51.39 -9.05 -8.76
CA GLU A 150 -51.67 -8.30 -10.00
C GLU A 150 -50.89 -7.00 -10.00
N ASN A 151 -50.24 -6.70 -11.13
CA ASN A 151 -49.39 -5.54 -11.34
C ASN A 151 -48.38 -5.30 -10.21
N ASP A 152 -47.57 -6.32 -9.93
CA ASP A 152 -46.53 -6.28 -8.92
C ASP A 152 -45.60 -5.07 -9.12
N LYS A 153 -45.18 -4.50 -8.00
CA LYS A 153 -44.23 -3.39 -7.93
C LYS A 153 -43.02 -3.73 -7.03
N VAL A 154 -43.00 -4.93 -6.47
CA VAL A 154 -41.98 -5.39 -5.52
C VAL A 154 -40.79 -5.96 -6.29
N LEU A 155 -41.01 -6.86 -7.24
CA LEU A 155 -39.97 -7.36 -8.15
C LEU A 155 -39.40 -6.19 -8.94
N GLN A 156 -38.08 -6.08 -8.97
CA GLN A 156 -37.40 -5.09 -9.80
C GLN A 156 -36.62 -5.76 -10.91
N ASP A 157 -36.45 -5.04 -12.01
CA ASP A 157 -35.62 -5.43 -13.14
C ASP A 157 -34.13 -5.28 -12.79
N LYS A 158 -33.70 -6.09 -11.83
CA LYS A 158 -32.33 -6.25 -11.34
C LYS A 158 -31.89 -7.68 -11.59
N ASN A 159 -30.60 -7.89 -11.81
CA ASN A 159 -30.03 -9.23 -11.91
C ASN A 159 -29.80 -9.80 -10.51
N TYR A 160 -30.05 -11.10 -10.32
CA TYR A 160 -29.68 -11.87 -9.12
C TYR A 160 -30.25 -11.35 -7.79
N ALA A 161 -31.48 -10.83 -7.80
CA ALA A 161 -32.13 -10.26 -6.60
C ALA A 161 -33.34 -11.10 -6.17
N SER A 162 -33.44 -11.41 -4.88
CA SER A 162 -34.54 -12.20 -4.30
C SER A 162 -35.56 -11.33 -3.57
N TYR A 163 -36.85 -11.68 -3.71
CA TYR A 163 -37.98 -10.94 -3.16
C TYR A 163 -38.97 -11.89 -2.49
N ASP A 164 -39.42 -11.54 -1.29
CA ASP A 164 -40.35 -12.35 -0.48
C ASP A 164 -41.80 -11.89 -0.63
N PHE A 165 -42.70 -12.86 -0.76
CA PHE A 165 -44.14 -12.69 -0.82
C PHE A 165 -44.82 -13.51 0.29
N LYS A 166 -45.80 -12.91 0.97
CA LYS A 166 -46.59 -13.59 2.01
C LYS A 166 -47.90 -14.07 1.41
N CYS A 167 -48.31 -15.29 1.75
CA CYS A 167 -49.65 -15.78 1.44
C CYS A 167 -50.37 -16.21 2.72
N GLU A 168 -51.64 -15.85 2.86
CA GLU A 168 -52.47 -16.28 3.98
C GLU A 168 -53.24 -17.54 3.57
N CYS A 169 -52.78 -18.70 4.04
CA CYS A 169 -53.47 -19.97 3.86
C CYS A 169 -53.66 -20.68 5.20
N SER A 170 -54.79 -21.35 5.37
CA SER A 170 -55.09 -22.20 6.53
C SER A 170 -55.19 -23.68 6.16
N THR A 171 -55.18 -24.00 4.86
CA THR A 171 -55.28 -25.36 4.34
C THR A 171 -53.90 -25.88 3.96
N SER A 172 -53.60 -27.13 4.29
CA SER A 172 -52.35 -27.76 3.89
C SER A 172 -52.47 -28.38 2.50
N TYR A 173 -51.45 -28.18 1.66
CA TYR A 173 -51.37 -28.71 0.32
C TYR A 173 -50.08 -29.50 0.10
N GLN A 174 -50.13 -30.51 -0.76
CA GLN A 174 -48.96 -31.25 -1.24
C GLN A 174 -48.51 -30.76 -2.62
N TYR A 175 -49.46 -30.40 -3.49
CA TYR A 175 -49.19 -29.97 -4.86
C TYR A 175 -49.54 -28.50 -5.04
N PHE A 176 -48.71 -27.80 -5.80
CA PHE A 176 -48.85 -26.38 -6.05
C PHE A 176 -48.74 -26.06 -7.54
N LYS A 177 -49.46 -25.03 -7.99
CA LYS A 177 -49.35 -24.49 -9.35
C LYS A 177 -49.06 -23.00 -9.25
N TRP A 178 -47.95 -22.57 -9.84
CA TRP A 178 -47.61 -21.16 -9.98
C TRP A 178 -47.81 -20.73 -11.43
N GLU A 179 -48.72 -19.80 -11.67
CA GLU A 179 -49.16 -19.36 -13.00
C GLU A 179 -48.93 -17.85 -13.17
N ILE A 180 -48.05 -17.49 -14.09
CA ILE A 180 -47.67 -16.13 -14.45
C ILE A 180 -48.50 -15.68 -15.65
N SER A 181 -49.26 -14.60 -15.49
CA SER A 181 -50.18 -14.08 -16.51
C SER A 181 -49.68 -12.80 -17.18
N ALA A 182 -48.68 -12.12 -16.62
CA ALA A 182 -48.06 -10.94 -17.23
C ALA A 182 -46.61 -10.78 -16.78
N ILE A 183 -45.80 -10.09 -17.59
CA ILE A 183 -44.43 -9.65 -17.27
C ILE A 183 -44.31 -8.14 -17.44
N HIS A 184 -43.28 -7.53 -16.86
CA HIS A 184 -43.15 -6.06 -16.80
C HIS A 184 -43.10 -5.41 -18.21
N SER A 185 -42.48 -6.06 -19.19
CA SER A 185 -42.35 -5.58 -20.58
C SER A 185 -41.94 -6.71 -21.54
N GLY A 186 -42.39 -6.64 -22.78
CA GLY A 186 -42.06 -7.62 -23.83
C GLY A 186 -42.85 -8.94 -23.71
N SER A 187 -42.36 -9.99 -24.37
CA SER A 187 -42.96 -11.34 -24.38
C SER A 187 -42.09 -12.42 -23.75
N LEU A 188 -40.86 -12.09 -23.34
CA LEU A 188 -39.88 -13.03 -22.81
C LEU A 188 -39.84 -12.99 -21.27
N LEU A 189 -40.16 -14.10 -20.62
CA LEU A 189 -40.04 -14.32 -19.17
C LEU A 189 -38.62 -14.77 -18.80
N GLN A 190 -38.08 -14.27 -17.69
CA GLN A 190 -36.77 -14.71 -17.17
C GLN A 190 -36.73 -14.70 -15.63
N VAL A 191 -36.83 -15.88 -15.00
CA VAL A 191 -36.82 -16.07 -13.53
C VAL A 191 -35.69 -17.00 -13.13
N GLY A 192 -34.95 -16.66 -12.07
CA GLY A 192 -33.86 -17.47 -11.53
C GLY A 192 -34.36 -18.66 -10.72
N GLU A 193 -34.96 -18.39 -9.56
CA GLU A 193 -35.37 -19.41 -8.57
C GLU A 193 -36.76 -19.09 -7.98
N PHE A 194 -37.55 -20.11 -7.63
CA PHE A 194 -38.82 -19.99 -6.90
C PHE A 194 -38.85 -20.92 -5.67
N GLU A 195 -38.97 -20.35 -4.46
CA GLU A 195 -38.96 -21.12 -3.21
C GLU A 195 -40.28 -20.94 -2.43
N LEU A 196 -40.95 -22.03 -2.04
CA LEU A 196 -42.21 -21.98 -1.28
C LEU A 196 -41.99 -22.33 0.21
N LYS A 197 -42.61 -21.57 1.12
CA LYS A 197 -42.46 -21.72 2.59
C LYS A 197 -43.69 -22.45 3.17
N LEU A 198 -43.48 -23.62 3.80
CA LEU A 198 -44.55 -24.48 4.35
C LEU A 198 -44.47 -24.71 5.87
N LYS A 199 -45.63 -24.84 6.53
CA LYS A 199 -45.80 -25.27 7.93
C LYS A 199 -46.44 -26.66 8.02
N THR A 200 -45.82 -27.63 8.71
CA THR A 200 -46.10 -29.08 8.53
C THR A 200 -46.75 -29.86 9.71
N CYS A 201 -47.00 -29.28 10.90
CA CYS A 201 -47.66 -29.97 12.03
C CYS A 201 -49.00 -29.33 12.47
N THR A 202 -50.06 -30.14 12.64
CA THR A 202 -51.44 -29.69 12.92
C THR A 202 -51.84 -29.69 14.40
N HIS A 203 -51.01 -30.24 15.30
CA HIS A 203 -51.23 -30.32 16.77
C HIS A 203 -52.55 -30.98 17.23
N LEU A 204 -53.15 -31.81 16.38
CA LEU A 204 -54.34 -32.62 16.67
C LEU A 204 -53.97 -34.10 16.59
N LYS A 205 -54.48 -34.90 17.52
CA LYS A 205 -54.43 -36.37 17.44
C LYS A 205 -55.34 -36.86 16.34
N ALA A 206 -55.14 -38.11 15.90
CA ALA A 206 -55.89 -38.68 14.78
C ALA A 206 -57.42 -38.73 15.00
N ASP A 207 -57.90 -38.59 16.23
CA ASP A 207 -59.32 -38.49 16.59
C ASP A 207 -59.87 -37.04 16.58
N GLY A 208 -59.05 -36.06 16.18
CA GLY A 208 -59.39 -34.64 16.15
C GLY A 208 -59.28 -33.93 17.50
N SER A 209 -58.88 -34.63 18.57
CA SER A 209 -58.64 -34.02 19.88
C SER A 209 -57.28 -33.33 19.94
N SER A 210 -57.13 -32.31 20.80
CA SER A 210 -55.87 -31.58 20.95
C SER A 210 -54.74 -32.50 21.41
N ALA A 211 -53.61 -32.43 20.72
CA ALA A 211 -52.38 -33.11 21.12
C ALA A 211 -51.63 -32.36 22.24
N LEU A 212 -52.08 -31.17 22.63
CA LEU A 212 -51.41 -30.32 23.61
C LEU A 212 -51.71 -30.80 25.05
N GLY A 213 -50.65 -31.02 25.82
CA GLY A 213 -50.69 -31.44 27.21
C GLY A 213 -51.09 -30.32 28.18
N ALA A 214 -50.84 -30.54 29.48
CA ALA A 214 -51.19 -29.58 30.52
C ALA A 214 -50.42 -28.25 30.40
N ALA A 215 -51.00 -27.19 30.96
CA ALA A 215 -50.40 -25.86 31.00
C ALA A 215 -49.08 -25.87 31.79
N ILE A 216 -48.01 -25.45 31.14
CA ILE A 216 -46.65 -25.38 31.69
C ILE A 216 -46.43 -24.02 32.38
N LYS A 217 -46.83 -22.92 31.72
CA LYS A 217 -46.66 -21.55 32.22
C LYS A 217 -47.71 -20.61 31.64
N THR A 218 -48.30 -19.76 32.49
CA THR A 218 -49.25 -18.70 32.09
C THR A 218 -48.66 -17.30 32.29
N VAL A 219 -48.92 -16.43 31.33
CA VAL A 219 -48.51 -15.02 31.26
C VAL A 219 -49.78 -14.19 31.05
N GLU A 220 -49.98 -13.14 31.85
CA GLU A 220 -51.17 -12.28 31.81
C GLU A 220 -51.16 -11.27 30.65
N PRO A 221 -52.33 -10.87 30.10
CA PRO A 221 -52.42 -9.88 29.01
C PRO A 221 -52.16 -8.44 29.45
N THR A 222 -51.57 -7.67 28.54
CA THR A 222 -51.37 -6.21 28.61
C THR A 222 -52.23 -5.49 27.57
N CYS A 223 -52.08 -4.16 27.40
CA CYS A 223 -52.86 -3.41 26.40
C CYS A 223 -52.30 -3.44 24.97
N THR A 224 -51.15 -4.09 24.75
CA THR A 224 -50.62 -4.35 23.40
C THR A 224 -50.26 -5.80 23.14
N GLU A 225 -50.01 -6.58 24.19
CA GLU A 225 -49.67 -7.98 24.06
C GLU A 225 -50.66 -8.87 24.78
N HIS A 226 -51.21 -9.82 24.02
CA HIS A 226 -52.07 -10.85 24.54
C HIS A 226 -51.27 -11.70 25.53
N GLY A 227 -51.86 -12.00 26.69
CA GLY A 227 -51.30 -12.96 27.63
C GLY A 227 -51.30 -14.34 26.98
N TYR A 228 -50.61 -15.33 27.53
CA TYR A 228 -50.71 -16.68 27.01
C TYR A 228 -50.35 -17.76 28.01
N THR A 229 -50.86 -18.96 27.76
CA THR A 229 -50.51 -20.19 28.47
C THR A 229 -49.76 -21.13 27.54
N THR A 230 -48.61 -21.65 27.95
CA THR A 230 -47.80 -22.63 27.20
C THR A 230 -48.20 -24.07 27.53
N LYS A 231 -48.18 -24.97 26.55
CA LYS A 231 -48.51 -26.42 26.65
C LYS A 231 -47.65 -27.22 25.67
N GLU A 232 -47.12 -28.37 26.06
CA GLU A 232 -46.31 -29.22 25.16
C GLU A 232 -47.18 -30.16 24.31
N CYS A 233 -46.91 -30.24 23.02
CA CYS A 233 -47.60 -31.12 22.09
C CYS A 233 -47.08 -32.56 22.21
N SER A 234 -47.94 -33.49 22.60
CA SER A 234 -47.62 -34.92 22.75
C SER A 234 -47.32 -35.66 21.44
N LEU A 235 -47.47 -35.03 20.27
CA LEU A 235 -47.19 -35.66 18.96
C LEU A 235 -45.86 -35.21 18.33
N CYS A 236 -45.50 -33.93 18.49
CA CYS A 236 -44.29 -33.37 17.92
C CYS A 236 -43.31 -32.83 18.97
N HIS A 237 -43.66 -32.95 20.25
CA HIS A 237 -42.89 -32.52 21.42
C HIS A 237 -42.52 -31.02 21.47
N LEU A 238 -43.14 -30.21 20.62
CA LEU A 238 -42.98 -28.75 20.63
C LEU A 238 -43.87 -28.10 21.69
N ILE A 239 -43.38 -27.04 22.34
CA ILE A 239 -44.14 -26.22 23.29
C ILE A 239 -44.96 -25.16 22.55
N VAL A 240 -46.28 -25.19 22.70
CA VAL A 240 -47.28 -24.37 22.01
C VAL A 240 -47.93 -23.36 22.98
N LYS A 241 -48.19 -22.12 22.53
CA LYS A 241 -48.79 -21.03 23.32
C LYS A 241 -50.25 -20.79 22.95
N GLU A 242 -51.16 -20.74 23.93
CA GLU A 242 -52.57 -20.34 23.80
C GLU A 242 -52.79 -18.94 24.41
N TYR A 243 -53.30 -17.98 23.64
CA TYR A 243 -53.32 -16.55 24.01
C TYR A 243 -54.64 -16.05 24.64
N LEU A 244 -54.57 -15.04 25.53
CA LEU A 244 -55.64 -14.37 26.30
C LEU A 244 -55.89 -12.92 25.79
N ASN A 245 -57.10 -12.37 25.91
CA ASN A 245 -57.48 -11.04 25.34
C ASN A 245 -56.78 -9.83 26.01
N LEU A 246 -56.47 -8.79 25.20
CA LEU A 246 -55.82 -7.54 25.63
C LEU A 246 -56.63 -6.72 26.64
N LYS A 247 -55.93 -5.96 27.48
CA LYS A 247 -56.52 -4.93 28.36
C LYS A 247 -56.68 -3.59 27.62
N PRO A 248 -57.63 -2.70 28.01
CA PRO A 248 -57.80 -1.39 27.36
C PRO A 248 -56.60 -0.44 27.58
N HIS A 249 -56.38 0.52 26.66
CA HIS A 249 -55.30 1.53 26.73
C HIS A 249 -55.53 2.57 27.84
N THR A 250 -54.44 3.13 28.39
CA THR A 250 -54.46 4.21 29.38
C THR A 250 -53.62 5.38 28.83
N LEU A 251 -54.24 6.49 28.42
CA LEU A 251 -53.58 7.55 27.63
C LEU A 251 -53.15 8.79 28.43
N THR A 252 -52.09 9.47 27.97
CA THR A 252 -51.63 10.82 28.35
C THR A 252 -51.72 11.76 27.15
N HIS A 253 -52.09 13.03 27.37
CA HIS A 253 -52.24 14.03 26.32
C HIS A 253 -50.97 14.88 26.11
N HIS A 254 -50.61 15.14 24.86
CA HIS A 254 -49.47 15.96 24.42
C HIS A 254 -49.95 17.10 23.51
N ALA A 255 -49.84 18.34 23.98
CA ALA A 255 -50.28 19.53 23.26
C ALA A 255 -49.33 19.95 22.11
N LEU A 256 -49.87 20.68 21.13
CA LEU A 256 -49.14 21.21 19.96
C LEU A 256 -47.98 22.15 20.34
N LYS A 257 -46.84 22.03 19.63
CA LYS A 257 -45.64 22.87 19.73
C LYS A 257 -45.12 23.24 18.34
N ALA A 258 -44.93 24.53 18.05
CA ALA A 258 -44.45 24.99 16.74
C ALA A 258 -42.97 24.65 16.45
N ALA A 259 -42.58 24.61 15.17
CA ALA A 259 -41.20 24.35 14.71
C ALA A 259 -40.27 25.58 14.84
N THR A 260 -38.97 25.32 14.99
CA THR A 260 -37.88 26.32 15.03
C THR A 260 -36.90 26.09 13.87
N CYS A 261 -35.78 26.80 13.81
CA CYS A 261 -34.83 26.71 12.68
C CYS A 261 -33.95 25.46 12.70
N THR A 262 -33.68 24.92 13.89
CA THR A 262 -32.84 23.74 14.10
C THR A 262 -33.64 22.55 14.60
N GLU A 263 -34.73 22.81 15.34
CA GLU A 263 -35.60 21.77 15.87
C GLU A 263 -36.96 21.81 15.19
N ALA A 264 -37.41 20.63 14.78
CA ALA A 264 -38.72 20.43 14.20
C ALA A 264 -39.82 20.53 15.28
N GLY A 265 -41.00 21.04 14.93
CA GLY A 265 -42.17 21.19 15.83
C GLY A 265 -42.96 19.89 15.98
N ILE A 266 -43.97 19.87 16.86
CA ILE A 266 -44.89 18.73 17.02
C ILE A 266 -46.37 19.14 16.93
N ILE A 267 -47.19 18.36 16.21
CA ILE A 267 -48.65 18.48 16.25
C ILE A 267 -49.21 17.81 17.52
N GLU A 268 -50.44 18.13 17.91
CA GLU A 268 -51.11 17.58 19.11
C GLU A 268 -51.45 16.08 18.99
N TYR A 269 -51.24 15.29 20.06
CA TYR A 269 -51.55 13.85 20.11
C TYR A 269 -51.73 13.28 21.53
N TRP A 270 -52.20 12.03 21.66
CA TRP A 270 -52.34 11.27 22.91
C TRP A 270 -51.48 10.00 22.87
N GLN A 271 -50.75 9.70 23.93
CA GLN A 271 -49.88 8.52 24.03
C GLN A 271 -50.37 7.56 25.10
N CYS A 272 -50.47 6.27 24.80
CA CYS A 272 -50.77 5.27 25.83
C CYS A 272 -49.58 5.08 26.78
N ASN A 273 -49.76 5.30 28.08
CA ASN A 273 -48.72 5.14 29.11
C ASN A 273 -48.23 3.71 29.31
N VAL A 274 -48.98 2.73 28.79
CA VAL A 274 -48.66 1.32 28.96
C VAL A 274 -47.97 0.75 27.73
N CYS A 275 -48.33 1.19 26.52
CA CYS A 275 -47.75 0.65 25.29
C CYS A 275 -47.09 1.69 24.38
N ASN A 276 -47.05 2.94 24.80
CA ASN A 276 -46.43 4.08 24.13
C ASN A 276 -46.94 4.39 22.71
N LYS A 277 -48.00 3.73 22.23
CA LYS A 277 -48.67 4.03 20.96
C LYS A 277 -49.31 5.42 20.98
N LEU A 278 -49.28 6.09 19.84
CA LEU A 278 -49.73 7.48 19.67
C LEU A 278 -51.08 7.49 18.95
N PHE A 279 -51.95 8.41 19.34
CA PHE A 279 -53.31 8.52 18.84
C PHE A 279 -53.65 9.99 18.59
N SER A 280 -54.45 10.25 17.55
CA SER A 280 -54.89 11.61 17.22
C SER A 280 -56.09 12.08 18.04
N ASN A 281 -56.61 11.22 18.92
CA ASN A 281 -57.73 11.53 19.80
C ASN A 281 -57.68 10.71 21.11
N GLU A 282 -58.42 11.19 22.10
CA GLU A 282 -58.52 10.60 23.44
C GLU A 282 -59.19 9.21 23.48
N ALA A 283 -59.98 8.84 22.45
CA ALA A 283 -60.66 7.55 22.39
C ALA A 283 -59.77 6.40 21.86
N ALA A 284 -58.51 6.68 21.50
CA ALA A 284 -57.57 5.74 20.86
C ALA A 284 -58.14 5.05 19.61
N THR A 285 -59.06 5.71 18.89
CA THR A 285 -59.72 5.12 17.71
C THR A 285 -58.91 5.27 16.43
N THR A 286 -57.99 6.24 16.39
CA THR A 286 -57.12 6.51 15.25
C THR A 286 -55.67 6.58 15.73
N GLU A 287 -54.93 5.50 15.50
CA GLU A 287 -53.49 5.41 15.82
C GLU A 287 -52.68 6.25 14.82
N ILE A 288 -51.77 7.07 15.33
CA ILE A 288 -50.78 7.79 14.55
C ILE A 288 -49.60 6.84 14.37
N THR A 289 -49.54 6.19 13.21
CA THR A 289 -48.58 5.11 12.93
C THR A 289 -47.20 5.61 12.51
N ASP A 290 -47.09 6.88 12.09
CA ASP A 290 -45.82 7.50 11.73
C ASP A 290 -45.60 8.76 12.59
N ALA A 291 -44.66 8.65 13.54
CA ALA A 291 -44.29 9.76 14.40
C ALA A 291 -43.68 10.92 13.60
N ALA A 292 -43.15 10.72 12.39
CA ALA A 292 -42.66 11.80 11.53
C ALA A 292 -43.79 12.73 11.05
N ASN A 293 -45.02 12.22 10.93
CA ASN A 293 -46.18 13.08 10.64
C ASN A 293 -46.55 13.96 11.82
N LEU A 294 -46.08 13.65 13.03
CA LEU A 294 -46.20 14.56 14.14
C LEU A 294 -45.23 15.74 13.99
N VAL A 295 -44.18 15.59 13.20
CA VAL A 295 -43.04 16.50 13.15
C VAL A 295 -43.25 17.56 12.07
N ILE A 296 -43.28 18.82 12.46
CA ILE A 296 -43.27 19.96 11.55
C ILE A 296 -41.80 20.26 11.22
N PRO A 297 -41.31 20.13 9.96
CA PRO A 297 -39.89 20.29 9.63
C PRO A 297 -39.30 21.61 10.14
N ALA A 298 -38.02 21.58 10.51
CA ALA A 298 -37.32 22.79 10.94
C ALA A 298 -37.27 23.82 9.80
N ASN A 299 -37.42 25.11 10.12
CA ASN A 299 -37.61 26.17 9.14
C ASN A 299 -36.36 26.49 8.29
N GLY A 300 -35.22 25.84 8.53
CA GLY A 300 -33.95 26.14 7.89
C GLY A 300 -33.33 27.46 8.34
N HIS A 301 -32.14 27.78 7.83
CA HIS A 301 -31.40 28.99 8.20
C HIS A 301 -31.53 30.09 7.15
N THR A 302 -32.20 31.19 7.49
CA THR A 302 -32.10 32.46 6.75
C THR A 302 -30.96 33.28 7.35
N LEU A 303 -29.83 33.39 6.67
CA LEU A 303 -28.62 34.06 7.18
C LEU A 303 -28.63 35.57 6.87
N ASP A 304 -28.15 36.39 7.81
CA ASP A 304 -27.82 37.80 7.56
C ASP A 304 -26.45 37.97 6.88
N SER A 305 -26.06 39.23 6.63
CA SER A 305 -24.76 39.59 6.05
C SER A 305 -23.55 39.15 6.87
N GLU A 306 -23.74 38.84 8.16
CA GLU A 306 -22.70 38.30 9.04
C GLU A 306 -22.73 36.76 9.13
N GLY A 307 -23.63 36.10 8.39
CA GLY A 307 -23.74 34.64 8.39
C GLY A 307 -24.42 34.07 9.63
N ASN A 308 -25.13 34.89 10.41
CA ASN A 308 -25.98 34.43 11.51
C ASN A 308 -27.38 34.11 10.99
N CYS A 309 -27.95 33.00 11.43
CA CYS A 309 -29.35 32.74 11.17
C CYS A 309 -30.22 33.78 11.88
N THR A 310 -30.92 34.61 11.12
CA THR A 310 -31.84 35.68 11.59
C THR A 310 -32.99 35.18 12.46
N VAL A 311 -33.18 33.86 12.52
CA VAL A 311 -34.29 33.22 13.23
C VAL A 311 -33.83 32.35 14.43
N CYS A 312 -32.60 31.78 14.45
CA CYS A 312 -32.09 30.99 15.61
C CYS A 312 -30.66 31.30 16.09
N GLY A 313 -29.93 32.18 15.40
CA GLY A 313 -28.56 32.54 15.75
C GLY A 313 -27.46 31.53 15.39
N ALA A 314 -27.76 30.39 14.75
CA ALA A 314 -26.74 29.47 14.26
C ALA A 314 -25.87 30.13 13.17
N ASN A 315 -24.55 29.89 13.19
CA ASN A 315 -23.58 30.60 12.34
C ASN A 315 -22.57 29.65 11.67
N ARG A 316 -22.21 29.94 10.41
CA ARG A 316 -21.15 29.28 9.64
C ARG A 316 -19.77 29.29 10.33
N TYR A 317 -19.48 30.22 11.25
CA TYR A 317 -18.23 30.25 12.03
C TYR A 317 -17.97 28.95 12.81
N ALA A 318 -19.03 28.26 13.26
CA ALA A 318 -18.92 27.04 14.05
C ALA A 318 -18.21 25.88 13.31
N LEU A 319 -18.25 25.87 11.97
CA LEU A 319 -17.53 24.87 11.16
C LEU A 319 -16.01 24.94 11.36
N PHE A 320 -15.47 26.14 11.56
CA PHE A 320 -14.04 26.39 11.66
C PHE A 320 -13.60 26.58 13.11
N ASN A 321 -14.41 27.24 13.96
CA ASN A 321 -14.10 27.47 15.37
C ASN A 321 -14.02 26.18 16.20
N ASN A 322 -14.62 25.08 15.72
CA ASN A 322 -14.57 23.77 16.38
C ASN A 322 -13.33 22.94 15.98
N LEU A 323 -12.47 23.45 15.08
CA LEU A 323 -11.27 22.75 14.66
C LEU A 323 -10.11 23.04 15.61
N ASP A 324 -9.42 22.00 16.05
CA ASP A 324 -8.26 22.15 16.93
C ASP A 324 -7.20 23.03 16.25
N GLY A 325 -6.70 24.02 16.97
CA GLY A 325 -5.69 24.95 16.50
C GLY A 325 -6.21 26.20 15.76
N ILE A 326 -7.51 26.28 15.42
CA ILE A 326 -8.12 27.41 14.70
C ILE A 326 -8.95 28.28 15.67
N THR A 327 -8.74 29.60 15.64
CA THR A 327 -9.48 30.59 16.43
C THR A 327 -9.82 31.83 15.60
N ASP A 328 -10.59 32.75 16.18
CA ASP A 328 -10.86 34.08 15.62
C ASP A 328 -11.44 34.05 14.18
N VAL A 329 -12.35 33.11 13.93
CA VAL A 329 -12.95 32.94 12.60
C VAL A 329 -13.91 34.09 12.28
N THR A 330 -13.73 34.68 11.11
CA THR A 330 -14.70 35.58 10.47
C THR A 330 -14.98 35.10 9.04
N ILE A 331 -16.18 35.36 8.54
CA ILE A 331 -16.65 34.97 7.21
C ILE A 331 -17.29 36.19 6.59
N THR A 332 -16.87 36.52 5.37
CA THR A 332 -17.42 37.60 4.57
C THR A 332 -17.86 37.03 3.23
N ASP A 333 -19.14 37.21 2.90
CA ASP A 333 -19.63 36.85 1.57
C ASP A 333 -19.42 38.00 0.59
N ASN A 334 -18.90 37.65 -0.58
CA ASN A 334 -18.75 38.58 -1.68
C ASN A 334 -19.75 38.21 -2.78
N GLY A 335 -20.63 39.14 -3.15
CA GLY A 335 -21.59 38.96 -4.24
C GLY A 335 -23.00 38.56 -3.80
N SER A 336 -23.87 38.30 -4.78
CA SER A 336 -25.32 38.10 -4.57
C SER A 336 -25.72 36.67 -4.17
N TYR A 337 -24.78 35.72 -4.20
CA TYR A 337 -25.04 34.31 -3.95
C TYR A 337 -24.05 33.75 -2.92
N PRO A 338 -24.21 34.07 -1.64
CA PRO A 338 -23.28 33.63 -0.58
C PRO A 338 -23.21 32.10 -0.49
N TRP A 339 -22.08 31.57 0.00
CA TRP A 339 -21.97 30.15 0.31
C TRP A 339 -22.88 29.77 1.48
N GLN A 340 -23.56 28.64 1.39
CA GLN A 340 -24.54 28.20 2.37
C GLN A 340 -23.99 27.03 3.18
N MET A 341 -24.52 26.81 4.39
CA MET A 341 -24.29 25.55 5.11
C MET A 341 -24.75 24.38 4.22
N LEU A 342 -23.96 23.32 4.18
CA LEU A 342 -24.31 22.09 3.48
C LEU A 342 -25.65 21.56 4.01
N ASP A 343 -26.64 21.48 3.12
CA ASP A 343 -27.95 20.88 3.40
C ASP A 343 -28.15 19.68 2.47
N SER A 344 -28.21 18.48 3.07
CA SER A 344 -28.41 17.23 2.32
C SER A 344 -29.77 17.15 1.62
N ASN A 345 -30.73 17.99 2.02
CA ASN A 345 -32.07 18.02 1.45
C ASN A 345 -32.26 19.13 0.41
N ALA A 346 -31.22 19.94 0.13
CA ALA A 346 -31.31 21.02 -0.84
C ALA A 346 -31.56 20.52 -2.27
N GLU A 347 -32.20 21.34 -3.10
CA GLU A 347 -32.42 21.03 -4.51
C GLU A 347 -31.10 20.81 -5.27
N GLY A 348 -31.05 19.77 -6.10
CA GLY A 348 -29.88 19.38 -6.90
C GLY A 348 -28.93 18.39 -6.23
N MET A 349 -29.13 18.04 -4.94
CA MET A 349 -28.26 17.11 -4.22
C MET A 349 -28.30 15.65 -4.73
N GLN A 350 -29.30 15.29 -5.56
CA GLN A 350 -29.41 13.97 -6.18
C GLN A 350 -28.50 13.80 -7.42
N ASP A 351 -28.09 14.90 -8.05
CA ASP A 351 -27.37 14.91 -9.33
C ASP A 351 -25.87 15.25 -9.18
N LEU A 352 -25.32 15.13 -7.95
CA LEU A 352 -23.89 15.35 -7.66
C LEU A 352 -23.02 14.32 -8.39
N GLY A 353 -23.58 13.12 -8.51
CA GLY A 353 -22.90 11.92 -8.98
C GLY A 353 -21.67 11.51 -8.16
N PHE A 354 -21.58 12.02 -6.93
CA PHE A 354 -20.74 11.56 -5.82
C PHE A 354 -21.62 11.47 -4.56
N THR A 355 -21.23 10.67 -3.58
CA THR A 355 -21.97 10.51 -2.33
C THR A 355 -21.33 11.32 -1.22
N ILE A 356 -22.09 12.23 -0.61
CA ILE A 356 -21.70 12.90 0.63
C ILE A 356 -22.30 12.11 1.81
N PRO A 357 -21.49 11.62 2.77
CA PRO A 357 -22.00 10.86 3.91
C PRO A 357 -23.07 11.62 4.70
N LYS A 358 -24.14 10.93 5.10
CA LYS A 358 -25.24 11.51 5.88
C LYS A 358 -24.72 12.09 7.21
N GLY A 359 -25.10 13.32 7.52
CA GLY A 359 -24.61 14.05 8.70
C GLY A 359 -23.27 14.77 8.50
N SER A 360 -22.73 14.79 7.28
CA SER A 360 -21.56 15.63 6.96
C SER A 360 -21.90 17.11 7.13
N ASN A 361 -21.00 17.84 7.78
CA ASN A 361 -21.04 19.29 7.87
C ASN A 361 -20.07 19.91 6.87
N GLY A 362 -20.44 21.05 6.29
CA GLY A 362 -19.64 21.73 5.27
C GLY A 362 -20.33 22.98 4.70
N LEU A 363 -19.81 23.47 3.59
CA LEU A 363 -20.36 24.57 2.81
C LEU A 363 -20.71 24.09 1.40
N MET A 364 -21.77 24.67 0.82
CA MET A 364 -22.18 24.48 -0.57
C MET A 364 -22.39 25.82 -1.27
N SER A 365 -22.11 25.89 -2.58
CA SER A 365 -22.29 27.13 -3.36
C SER A 365 -23.77 27.54 -3.43
N GLY A 366 -24.02 28.86 -3.36
CA GLY A 366 -25.37 29.43 -3.27
C GLY A 366 -26.05 29.77 -4.59
N ASN A 367 -25.35 29.66 -5.72
CA ASN A 367 -25.80 30.10 -7.05
C ASN A 367 -26.39 28.97 -7.92
N TYR A 368 -27.08 28.02 -7.30
CA TYR A 368 -27.71 26.90 -7.99
C TYR A 368 -28.73 27.34 -9.03
N ARG A 369 -28.64 26.78 -10.26
CA ARG A 369 -29.48 27.13 -11.42
C ARG A 369 -29.47 28.61 -11.82
N VAL A 370 -28.47 29.38 -11.39
CA VAL A 370 -28.29 30.77 -11.81
C VAL A 370 -27.13 30.84 -12.81
N ASP A 371 -27.43 30.92 -14.09
CA ASP A 371 -26.40 31.06 -15.13
C ASP A 371 -25.70 32.41 -15.06
N SER A 372 -24.45 32.45 -15.52
CA SER A 372 -23.61 33.66 -15.52
C SER A 372 -23.52 34.33 -14.13
N SER A 373 -23.21 33.52 -13.12
CA SER A 373 -23.18 33.94 -11.72
C SER A 373 -21.93 33.44 -10.99
N SER A 374 -21.67 34.00 -9.81
CA SER A 374 -20.61 33.53 -8.92
C SER A 374 -21.08 33.45 -7.48
N SER A 375 -20.56 32.46 -6.75
CA SER A 375 -20.72 32.31 -5.31
C SER A 375 -19.33 32.40 -4.67
N GLU A 376 -19.11 33.43 -3.85
CA GLU A 376 -17.82 33.70 -3.22
C GLU A 376 -17.97 33.95 -1.72
N THR A 377 -17.10 33.31 -0.93
CA THR A 377 -17.00 33.56 0.51
C THR A 377 -15.54 33.55 0.94
N VAL A 378 -15.17 34.43 1.86
CA VAL A 378 -13.82 34.54 2.43
C VAL A 378 -13.88 34.23 3.91
N ILE A 379 -13.22 33.15 4.33
CA ILE A 379 -13.08 32.75 5.73
C ILE A 379 -11.71 33.20 6.22
N ARG A 380 -11.64 34.14 7.17
CA ARG A 380 -10.40 34.54 7.82
C ARG A 380 -10.34 33.90 9.20
N PHE A 381 -9.18 33.41 9.61
CA PHE A 381 -9.01 32.74 10.89
C PHE A 381 -7.56 32.80 11.35
N LYS A 382 -7.34 32.57 12.64
CA LYS A 382 -6.02 32.50 13.25
C LYS A 382 -5.67 31.06 13.57
N VAL A 383 -4.42 30.70 13.29
CA VAL A 383 -3.83 29.40 13.56
C VAL A 383 -2.86 29.53 14.73
N SER A 384 -3.04 28.73 15.78
CA SER A 384 -2.28 28.83 17.04
C SER A 384 -0.99 28.01 17.07
N LYS A 385 -0.92 26.94 16.26
CA LYS A 385 0.22 26.04 16.08
C LYS A 385 0.22 25.53 14.65
N THR A 386 1.32 25.00 14.16
CA THR A 386 1.32 24.36 12.83
C THR A 386 0.25 23.29 12.75
N ILE A 387 -0.62 23.36 11.75
CA ILE A 387 -1.69 22.38 11.51
C ILE A 387 -1.70 21.92 10.06
N LEU A 388 -2.17 20.70 9.85
CA LEU A 388 -2.59 20.21 8.55
C LEU A 388 -4.11 20.39 8.45
N LEU A 389 -4.58 21.29 7.59
CA LEU A 389 -6.01 21.44 7.30
C LEU A 389 -6.39 20.49 6.17
N THR A 390 -7.38 19.64 6.41
CA THR A 390 -7.87 18.65 5.43
C THR A 390 -9.36 18.82 5.20
N SER A 391 -9.82 18.61 3.97
CA SER A 391 -11.24 18.66 3.59
C SER A 391 -11.52 17.78 2.39
N GLN A 392 -12.77 17.35 2.23
CA GLN A 392 -13.25 16.82 0.96
C GLN A 392 -13.86 17.96 0.12
N VAL A 393 -13.60 17.92 -1.18
CA VAL A 393 -14.02 18.94 -2.14
C VAL A 393 -14.73 18.26 -3.31
N ILE A 394 -15.91 18.75 -3.65
CA ILE A 394 -16.68 18.29 -4.81
C ILE A 394 -16.99 19.48 -5.70
N ILE A 395 -16.83 19.29 -7.00
CA ILE A 395 -17.49 20.08 -8.03
C ILE A 395 -18.31 19.11 -8.88
N SER A 396 -19.57 19.46 -9.11
CA SER A 396 -20.47 18.70 -9.96
C SER A 396 -21.00 19.61 -11.05
N ALA A 397 -20.19 19.90 -12.06
CA ALA A 397 -20.55 20.78 -13.17
C ALA A 397 -20.45 20.08 -14.54
N GLU A 398 -21.19 20.55 -15.54
CA GLU A 398 -21.04 20.09 -16.93
C GLU A 398 -19.73 20.62 -17.55
N GLU A 399 -19.00 19.77 -18.29
CA GLU A 399 -17.75 20.14 -18.96
C GLU A 399 -18.05 20.54 -20.42
N ILE A 400 -18.13 21.84 -20.71
CA ILE A 400 -18.44 22.35 -22.05
C ILE A 400 -17.19 23.05 -22.62
N GLY A 401 -16.45 22.41 -23.53
CA GLY A 401 -15.59 23.12 -24.48
C GLY A 401 -14.15 23.48 -24.07
N GLY A 402 -13.48 22.68 -23.23
CA GLY A 402 -12.05 22.84 -22.92
C GLY A 402 -11.74 23.88 -21.83
N ASP A 403 -10.46 23.98 -21.45
CA ASP A 403 -9.98 24.58 -20.18
C ASP A 403 -10.32 26.06 -19.94
N GLU A 404 -10.73 26.78 -20.99
CA GLU A 404 -10.91 28.23 -21.00
C GLU A 404 -12.35 28.70 -20.74
N PHE A 405 -13.38 27.88 -21.01
CA PHE A 405 -14.78 28.28 -20.90
C PHE A 405 -15.58 27.23 -20.13
N GLY A 406 -16.13 27.57 -18.97
CA GLY A 406 -16.99 26.66 -18.19
C GLY A 406 -16.96 26.90 -16.70
N ASP A 407 -17.80 26.15 -15.97
CA ASP A 407 -17.93 26.21 -14.53
C ASP A 407 -16.61 25.83 -13.84
N ALA A 408 -16.22 26.59 -12.82
CA ALA A 408 -14.98 26.37 -12.09
C ALA A 408 -15.16 26.58 -10.59
N PHE A 409 -14.62 25.66 -9.81
CA PHE A 409 -14.46 25.83 -8.37
C PHE A 409 -13.00 26.11 -8.05
N SER A 410 -12.74 27.26 -7.43
CA SER A 410 -11.42 27.68 -7.01
C SER A 410 -11.37 27.87 -5.48
N ILE A 411 -10.29 27.40 -4.87
CA ILE A 411 -9.94 27.67 -3.47
C ILE A 411 -8.67 28.51 -3.48
N TYR A 412 -8.69 29.64 -2.78
CA TYR A 412 -7.52 30.46 -2.56
C TYR A 412 -7.13 30.40 -1.09
N LEU A 413 -5.85 30.23 -0.83
CA LEU A 413 -5.26 30.38 0.50
C LEU A 413 -4.39 31.63 0.49
N ASP A 414 -4.67 32.57 1.39
CA ASP A 414 -3.95 33.85 1.50
C ASP A 414 -3.86 34.58 0.16
N ASP A 415 -5.00 34.62 -0.53
CA ASP A 415 -5.21 35.18 -1.87
C ASP A 415 -4.40 34.52 -3.01
N LYS A 416 -3.67 33.43 -2.74
CA LYS A 416 -3.03 32.59 -3.76
C LYS A 416 -3.94 31.43 -4.16
N LEU A 417 -4.12 31.20 -5.47
CA LEU A 417 -4.98 30.13 -6.00
C LEU A 417 -4.40 28.76 -5.65
N ASN A 418 -4.97 28.05 -4.67
CA ASN A 418 -4.46 26.76 -4.16
C ASN A 418 -5.04 25.52 -4.83
N LEU A 419 -6.30 25.60 -5.27
CA LEU A 419 -6.98 24.53 -5.98
C LEU A 419 -7.88 25.13 -7.05
N LYS A 420 -7.89 24.54 -8.24
CA LYS A 420 -8.87 24.83 -9.28
C LYS A 420 -9.40 23.53 -9.85
N MET A 421 -10.71 23.35 -9.84
CA MET A 421 -11.41 22.17 -10.33
C MET A 421 -12.48 22.57 -11.35
N ARG A 422 -12.70 21.70 -12.32
CA ARG A 422 -13.72 21.81 -13.37
C ARG A 422 -14.37 20.45 -13.59
N GLY A 423 -15.55 20.47 -14.20
CA GLY A 423 -16.32 19.26 -14.51
C GLY A 423 -16.84 18.58 -13.25
N LYS A 424 -17.10 17.28 -13.36
CA LYS A 424 -17.57 16.45 -12.25
C LYS A 424 -16.37 15.74 -11.59
N LYS A 425 -15.88 16.27 -10.46
CA LYS A 425 -14.71 15.75 -9.73
C LYS A 425 -14.91 15.81 -8.22
N GLN A 426 -14.40 14.79 -7.54
CA GLN A 426 -14.25 14.75 -6.08
C GLN A 426 -12.78 14.52 -5.75
N THR A 427 -12.24 15.29 -4.82
CA THR A 427 -10.85 15.13 -4.36
C THR A 427 -10.70 15.55 -2.91
N GLU A 428 -9.60 15.15 -2.30
CA GLU A 428 -9.17 15.68 -1.02
C GLU A 428 -8.42 17.00 -1.21
N TYR A 429 -8.65 17.95 -0.31
CA TYR A 429 -7.90 19.19 -0.17
C TYR A 429 -7.07 19.12 1.10
N LYS A 430 -5.76 19.36 0.99
CA LYS A 430 -4.81 19.36 2.11
C LYS A 430 -3.94 20.60 2.03
N VAL A 431 -3.72 21.26 3.17
CA VAL A 431 -2.74 22.35 3.23
C VAL A 431 -2.13 22.47 4.61
N LEU A 432 -0.83 22.75 4.66
CA LEU A 432 -0.12 23.09 5.89
C LEU A 432 -0.28 24.58 6.17
N LEU A 433 -0.60 24.92 7.42
CA LEU A 433 -0.75 26.29 7.87
C LEU A 433 0.19 26.53 9.04
N SER A 434 0.96 27.61 8.95
CA SER A 434 1.84 28.10 10.01
C SER A 434 1.05 28.78 11.13
N PRO A 435 1.63 28.98 12.33
CA PRO A 435 1.03 29.85 13.33
C PRO A 435 0.90 31.28 12.79
N GLY A 436 -0.29 31.88 12.83
CA GLY A 436 -0.54 33.21 12.26
C GLY A 436 -1.96 33.42 11.76
N GLU A 437 -2.17 34.54 11.07
CA GLU A 437 -3.45 34.84 10.40
C GLU A 437 -3.45 34.24 9.00
N HIS A 438 -4.55 33.58 8.65
CA HIS A 438 -4.77 32.98 7.34
C HIS A 438 -6.16 33.30 6.81
N SER A 439 -6.34 33.18 5.50
CA SER A 439 -7.61 33.34 4.81
C SER A 439 -7.84 32.26 3.77
N LEU A 440 -9.02 31.65 3.80
CA LEU A 440 -9.49 30.66 2.83
C LEU A 440 -10.65 31.27 2.05
N LYS A 441 -10.47 31.53 0.76
CA LYS A 441 -11.52 32.04 -0.12
C LYS A 441 -12.02 30.94 -1.04
N LEU A 442 -13.32 30.68 -0.98
CA LEU A 442 -14.01 29.72 -1.84
C LEU A 442 -14.76 30.48 -2.93
N LYS A 443 -14.52 30.14 -4.19
CA LYS A 443 -15.14 30.80 -5.33
C LYS A 443 -15.64 29.77 -6.34
N TYR A 444 -16.95 29.72 -6.55
CA TYR A 444 -17.56 28.93 -7.61
C TYR A 444 -18.13 29.85 -8.68
N GLU A 445 -17.63 29.71 -9.91
CA GLU A 445 -18.04 30.48 -11.08
C GLU A 445 -18.88 29.58 -11.98
N LYS A 446 -20.09 30.02 -12.30
CA LYS A 446 -21.05 29.30 -13.15
C LYS A 446 -21.24 30.06 -14.48
N GLY A 447 -20.95 29.37 -15.58
CA GLY A 447 -21.14 29.84 -16.95
C GLY A 447 -22.53 29.50 -17.50
N TYR A 448 -22.64 29.35 -18.83
CA TYR A 448 -23.86 28.88 -19.49
C TYR A 448 -23.84 27.34 -19.55
N SER A 449 -24.66 26.64 -18.77
CA SER A 449 -24.76 25.17 -18.83
C SER A 449 -26.15 24.70 -19.28
N SER A 450 -26.22 23.48 -19.80
CA SER A 450 -27.48 22.73 -19.92
C SER A 450 -27.63 21.82 -18.70
N TYR A 451 -28.84 21.68 -18.14
CA TYR A 451 -29.12 21.09 -16.80
C TYR A 451 -28.76 19.59 -16.59
N GLY A 452 -27.53 19.15 -16.84
CA GLY A 452 -27.13 17.74 -16.77
C GLY A 452 -26.54 17.27 -15.43
N ASN A 453 -25.90 18.15 -14.65
CA ASN A 453 -25.27 17.86 -13.35
C ASN A 453 -25.85 18.78 -12.25
N ALA A 454 -25.50 18.56 -10.98
CA ALA A 454 -25.98 19.41 -9.88
C ALA A 454 -25.59 20.90 -9.97
N ASP A 455 -24.59 21.26 -10.77
CA ASP A 455 -24.02 22.61 -10.96
C ASP A 455 -23.71 23.34 -9.64
N ARG A 456 -23.05 22.62 -8.74
CA ARG A 456 -22.66 23.11 -7.41
C ARG A 456 -21.25 22.70 -7.04
N ALA A 457 -20.68 23.46 -6.11
CA ALA A 457 -19.42 23.17 -5.46
C ALA A 457 -19.62 22.98 -3.94
N PHE A 458 -18.81 22.12 -3.34
CA PHE A 458 -18.91 21.72 -1.94
C PHE A 458 -17.55 21.63 -1.29
N LEU A 459 -17.48 22.05 -0.03
CA LEU A 459 -16.35 21.83 0.88
C LEU A 459 -16.92 21.20 2.15
N TYR A 460 -16.57 19.95 2.46
CA TYR A 460 -17.14 19.23 3.60
C TYR A 460 -16.12 18.32 4.28
N ASN A 461 -16.46 17.82 5.47
CA ASN A 461 -15.57 16.95 6.25
C ASN A 461 -14.23 17.65 6.60
N LEU A 462 -14.31 18.95 6.91
CA LEU A 462 -13.18 19.78 7.29
C LEU A 462 -12.60 19.32 8.64
N LYS A 463 -11.30 19.09 8.71
CA LYS A 463 -10.60 18.55 9.89
C LYS A 463 -9.20 19.10 10.05
N THR A 464 -8.74 19.18 11.29
CA THR A 464 -7.33 19.29 11.68
C THR A 464 -6.91 17.97 12.35
N PRO A 465 -6.24 17.04 11.64
CA PRO A 465 -5.86 15.75 12.19
C PRO A 465 -4.97 15.89 13.43
N VAL A 466 -5.20 15.04 14.43
CA VAL A 466 -4.38 15.00 15.66
C VAL A 466 -2.95 14.54 15.36
N THR A 467 -2.80 13.66 14.37
CA THR A 467 -1.51 13.13 13.89
C THR A 467 -1.30 13.51 12.44
N ILE A 468 -0.12 14.02 12.13
CA ILE A 468 0.32 14.34 10.77
C ILE A 468 1.16 13.15 10.28
N ASP A 469 0.83 12.65 9.09
CA ASP A 469 1.60 11.64 8.36
C ASP A 469 1.35 11.85 6.86
N ASP A 470 2.14 12.72 6.24
CA ASP A 470 1.92 13.16 4.85
C ASP A 470 3.25 13.48 4.16
N TYR A 471 3.22 13.96 2.92
CA TYR A 471 4.41 14.26 2.13
C TYR A 471 4.50 15.73 1.76
N VAL A 472 5.72 16.26 1.71
CA VAL A 472 6.01 17.64 1.32
C VAL A 472 7.12 17.70 0.28
N ALA A 473 7.11 18.79 -0.47
CA ALA A 473 8.23 19.27 -1.25
C ALA A 473 8.79 20.52 -0.54
N ASP A 474 10.05 20.44 -0.14
CA ASP A 474 10.76 21.43 0.66
C ASP A 474 11.89 22.07 -0.18
N TYR A 475 11.90 23.39 -0.28
CA TYR A 475 12.78 24.13 -1.18
C TYR A 475 13.94 24.80 -0.45
N GLU A 476 15.15 24.53 -0.93
CA GLU A 476 16.37 25.18 -0.45
C GLU A 476 16.87 26.20 -1.48
N SER A 477 16.67 27.48 -1.17
CA SER A 477 17.01 28.60 -2.06
C SER A 477 18.52 28.79 -2.27
N SER A 478 19.38 28.34 -1.35
CA SER A 478 20.84 28.50 -1.48
C SER A 478 21.45 27.70 -2.64
N ASN A 479 20.76 26.66 -3.11
CA ASN A 479 21.21 25.79 -4.19
C ASN A 479 20.10 25.43 -5.21
N ASN A 480 18.94 26.08 -5.12
CA ASN A 480 17.75 25.83 -5.95
C ASN A 480 17.34 24.35 -6.00
N THR A 481 17.30 23.70 -4.83
CA THR A 481 16.95 22.27 -4.72
C THR A 481 15.57 22.09 -4.12
N LEU A 482 14.75 21.26 -4.75
CA LEU A 482 13.46 20.81 -4.21
C LEU A 482 13.57 19.38 -3.68
N THR A 483 13.27 19.18 -2.40
CA THR A 483 13.37 17.88 -1.72
C THR A 483 11.99 17.32 -1.39
N PHE A 484 11.67 16.16 -1.94
CA PHE A 484 10.45 15.40 -1.65
C PHE A 484 10.70 14.48 -0.46
N LYS A 485 9.90 14.62 0.62
CA LYS A 485 10.09 13.85 1.86
C LYS A 485 8.79 13.66 2.63
N LYS A 486 8.76 12.65 3.50
CA LYS A 486 7.64 12.42 4.42
C LYS A 486 7.77 13.30 5.66
N ILE A 487 6.65 13.86 6.11
CA ILE A 487 6.52 14.58 7.38
C ILE A 487 5.58 13.84 8.31
N THR A 488 5.89 13.96 9.60
CA THR A 488 5.13 13.41 10.71
C THR A 488 4.94 14.47 11.78
N SER A 489 4.04 14.23 12.74
CA SER A 489 3.91 15.09 13.93
C SER A 489 5.23 15.31 14.68
N ASN A 490 6.20 14.39 14.58
CA ASN A 490 7.48 14.46 15.30
C ASN A 490 8.54 15.33 14.62
N ASN A 491 8.44 15.59 13.31
CA ASN A 491 9.47 16.33 12.57
C ASN A 491 8.97 17.63 11.93
N ILE A 492 7.66 17.89 11.97
CA ILE A 492 7.06 19.07 11.33
C ILE A 492 7.55 20.40 11.91
N GLU A 493 7.91 20.45 13.21
CA GLU A 493 8.39 21.68 13.86
C GLU A 493 9.75 22.17 13.31
N SER A 494 10.51 21.28 12.69
CA SER A 494 11.80 21.61 12.05
C SER A 494 11.67 22.13 10.62
N LEU A 495 10.46 22.10 10.04
CA LEU A 495 10.20 22.47 8.66
C LEU A 495 9.89 23.97 8.54
N ASP A 496 10.61 24.68 7.65
CA ASP A 496 10.24 26.05 7.29
C ASP A 496 9.07 26.04 6.31
N LEU A 497 7.88 26.31 6.82
CA LEU A 497 6.64 26.27 6.04
C LEU A 497 6.55 27.36 4.97
N ASN A 498 7.41 28.39 4.99
CA ASN A 498 7.48 29.35 3.89
C ASN A 498 8.11 28.75 2.63
N HIS A 499 8.85 27.65 2.78
CA HIS A 499 9.58 26.98 1.71
C HIS A 499 9.08 25.54 1.47
N ALA A 500 7.98 25.13 2.10
CA ALA A 500 7.45 23.77 1.98
C ALA A 500 5.96 23.72 1.59
N VAL A 501 5.61 22.80 0.71
CA VAL A 501 4.22 22.58 0.22
C VAL A 501 3.87 21.10 0.28
N ILE A 502 2.63 20.77 0.66
CA ILE A 502 2.13 19.39 0.65
C ILE A 502 2.08 18.84 -0.77
N VAL A 503 2.51 17.59 -0.93
CA VAL A 503 2.48 16.84 -2.19
C VAL A 503 1.23 15.95 -2.21
N TYR A 504 0.25 16.30 -3.04
CA TYR A 504 -1.01 15.58 -3.19
C TYR A 504 -1.69 15.93 -4.54
N ASN A 505 -2.71 15.17 -4.95
CA ASN A 505 -3.55 15.45 -6.13
C ASN A 505 -2.85 15.50 -7.50
N ASN A 506 -1.88 14.61 -7.78
CA ASN A 506 -1.11 14.63 -9.04
C ASN A 506 -0.50 16.02 -9.35
N ARG A 507 -0.15 16.77 -8.31
CA ARG A 507 0.45 18.10 -8.42
C ARG A 507 1.81 18.00 -9.10
N THR A 508 2.04 18.82 -10.12
CA THR A 508 3.33 18.88 -10.83
C THR A 508 4.35 19.69 -10.03
N VAL A 509 5.63 19.58 -10.37
CA VAL A 509 6.66 20.46 -9.76
C VAL A 509 6.43 21.92 -10.13
N GLY A 510 5.96 22.22 -11.34
CA GLY A 510 5.58 23.58 -11.73
C GLY A 510 4.50 24.17 -10.82
N ASP A 511 3.48 23.38 -10.48
CA ASP A 511 2.47 23.79 -9.49
C ASP A 511 3.12 24.04 -8.12
N ILE A 512 4.01 23.16 -7.65
CA ILE A 512 4.73 23.33 -6.38
C ILE A 512 5.53 24.63 -6.37
N CYS A 513 6.27 24.93 -7.44
CA CYS A 513 7.02 26.18 -7.58
C CYS A 513 6.10 27.40 -7.52
N TYR A 514 4.97 27.37 -8.22
CA TYR A 514 3.95 28.43 -8.16
C TYR A 514 3.48 28.69 -6.72
N PHE A 515 3.27 27.64 -5.92
CA PHE A 515 2.85 27.77 -4.52
C PHE A 515 3.89 28.38 -3.62
N LEU A 516 5.15 27.99 -3.84
CA LEU A 516 6.29 28.54 -3.13
C LEU A 516 6.67 29.95 -3.61
N GLY A 517 6.08 30.43 -4.70
CA GLY A 517 6.42 31.72 -5.30
C GLY A 517 7.80 31.70 -5.97
N ILE A 518 8.19 30.56 -6.52
CA ILE A 518 9.47 30.31 -7.20
C ILE A 518 9.20 30.22 -8.70
N ASP A 519 10.11 30.77 -9.51
CA ASP A 519 10.13 30.53 -10.95
C ASP A 519 10.59 29.08 -11.20
N ASP A 520 9.80 28.27 -11.89
CA ASP A 520 10.10 26.86 -12.12
C ASP A 520 11.38 26.65 -12.97
N SER A 521 11.79 27.68 -13.72
CA SER A 521 13.07 27.70 -14.44
C SER A 521 14.29 27.85 -13.51
N ASP A 522 14.11 28.29 -12.27
CA ASP A 522 15.19 28.40 -11.29
C ASP A 522 15.58 27.05 -10.68
N ILE A 523 14.70 26.04 -10.72
CA ILE A 523 14.96 24.72 -10.14
C ILE A 523 16.10 24.02 -10.87
N LYS A 524 17.21 23.77 -10.16
CA LYS A 524 18.39 23.09 -10.71
C LYS A 524 18.50 21.63 -10.29
N SER A 525 17.98 21.29 -9.11
CA SER A 525 18.06 19.94 -8.56
C SER A 525 16.77 19.52 -7.91
N VAL A 526 16.40 18.25 -8.09
CA VAL A 526 15.34 17.59 -7.32
C VAL A 526 15.95 16.42 -6.55
N VAL A 527 15.53 16.25 -5.30
CA VAL A 527 15.98 15.16 -4.42
C VAL A 527 14.77 14.43 -3.87
N PHE A 528 14.80 13.10 -3.89
CA PHE A 528 13.82 12.28 -3.17
C PHE A 528 14.48 11.71 -1.91
N ASP A 529 13.95 12.07 -0.74
CA ASP A 529 14.37 11.46 0.51
C ASP A 529 13.86 10.01 0.60
N LYS A 530 14.60 9.14 1.30
CA LYS A 530 14.22 7.73 1.49
C LYS A 530 12.82 7.56 2.06
N SER A 531 12.37 8.49 2.90
CA SER A 531 11.02 8.47 3.49
C SER A 531 9.88 8.64 2.47
N PHE A 532 10.18 9.09 1.25
CA PHE A 532 9.19 9.29 0.19
C PHE A 532 8.79 7.98 -0.52
N ASN A 533 9.49 6.87 -0.28
CA ASN A 533 9.27 5.60 -0.98
C ASN A 533 7.87 4.99 -0.81
N THR A 534 7.10 5.41 0.20
CA THR A 534 5.72 4.99 0.44
C THR A 534 4.68 5.88 -0.26
N TYR A 535 5.08 6.96 -0.92
CA TYR A 535 4.18 7.77 -1.75
C TYR A 535 3.87 7.01 -3.04
N ALA A 536 2.61 6.61 -3.23
CA ALA A 536 2.18 5.76 -4.34
C ALA A 536 1.20 6.51 -5.28
N PRO A 537 1.70 7.34 -6.20
CA PRO A 537 0.87 8.06 -7.15
C PRO A 537 0.27 7.10 -8.20
N THR A 538 -0.93 7.43 -8.69
CA THR A 538 -1.57 6.68 -9.80
C THR A 538 -1.27 7.29 -11.17
N SER A 539 -0.70 8.51 -11.20
CA SER A 539 -0.27 9.22 -12.40
C SER A 539 0.93 10.11 -12.09
N LEU A 540 1.86 10.18 -13.04
CA LEU A 540 3.01 11.10 -13.04
C LEU A 540 2.97 12.01 -14.27
N LYS A 541 1.77 12.24 -14.81
CA LYS A 541 1.55 13.13 -15.94
C LYS A 541 2.12 14.51 -15.63
N SER A 542 2.95 15.02 -16.54
CA SER A 542 3.55 16.35 -16.47
C SER A 542 4.38 16.64 -15.21
N PHE A 543 4.81 15.61 -14.46
CA PHE A 543 5.34 15.82 -13.11
C PHE A 543 6.55 16.79 -13.07
N PHE A 544 7.48 16.70 -14.03
CA PHE A 544 8.62 17.63 -14.21
C PHE A 544 8.50 18.50 -15.46
N GLU A 545 7.29 18.68 -15.99
CA GLU A 545 7.06 19.46 -17.22
C GLU A 545 7.59 20.90 -17.07
N PHE A 546 8.22 21.44 -18.12
CA PHE A 546 8.76 22.81 -18.20
C PHE A 546 9.89 23.17 -17.22
N LEU A 547 10.49 22.22 -16.48
CA LEU A 547 11.66 22.52 -15.64
C LEU A 547 12.94 22.71 -16.48
N THR A 548 13.01 23.86 -17.16
CA THR A 548 14.04 24.14 -18.16
C THR A 548 15.45 24.26 -17.59
N GLY A 549 15.56 24.64 -16.31
CA GLY A 549 16.81 24.74 -15.54
C GLY A 549 17.24 23.45 -14.83
N LEU A 550 16.44 22.37 -14.87
CA LEU A 550 16.71 21.15 -14.12
C LEU A 550 17.93 20.40 -14.67
N GLU A 551 19.00 20.35 -13.87
CA GLU A 551 20.26 19.70 -14.25
C GLU A 551 20.36 18.27 -13.71
N THR A 552 19.86 18.03 -12.49
CA THR A 552 20.02 16.75 -11.78
C THR A 552 18.78 16.33 -11.00
N ILE A 553 18.50 15.03 -10.98
CA ILE A 553 17.52 14.40 -10.08
C ILE A 553 18.26 13.34 -9.29
N LYS A 554 18.27 13.46 -7.96
CA LYS A 554 18.97 12.54 -7.05
C LYS A 554 17.98 11.62 -6.36
N ASP A 555 18.42 10.38 -6.16
CA ASP A 555 17.67 9.35 -5.42
C ASP A 555 16.27 9.07 -5.97
N LEU A 556 16.09 9.22 -7.29
CA LEU A 556 14.82 8.98 -7.99
C LEU A 556 14.25 7.57 -7.76
N LYS A 557 15.08 6.61 -7.32
CA LYS A 557 14.67 5.28 -6.83
C LYS A 557 13.64 5.29 -5.71
N TYR A 558 13.48 6.39 -4.97
CA TYR A 558 12.46 6.54 -3.93
C TYR A 558 11.14 7.12 -4.45
N LEU A 559 11.00 7.38 -5.76
CA LEU A 559 9.71 7.64 -6.38
C LEU A 559 9.06 6.31 -6.78
N ASN A 560 8.00 5.90 -6.07
CA ASN A 560 7.27 4.68 -6.41
C ASN A 560 6.46 4.88 -7.71
N THR A 561 6.60 3.94 -8.65
CA THR A 561 5.93 3.96 -9.97
C THR A 561 5.01 2.75 -10.20
N GLU A 562 4.87 1.86 -9.23
CA GLU A 562 4.15 0.58 -9.35
C GLU A 562 2.69 0.73 -9.83
N ASN A 563 1.98 1.73 -9.30
CA ASN A 563 0.57 1.98 -9.58
C ASN A 563 0.34 3.04 -10.68
N VAL A 564 1.41 3.53 -11.31
CA VAL A 564 1.31 4.62 -12.29
C VAL A 564 0.75 4.12 -13.61
N THR A 565 -0.29 4.78 -14.10
CA THR A 565 -0.96 4.43 -15.37
C THR A 565 -0.71 5.43 -16.50
N ASP A 566 -0.31 6.66 -16.16
CA ASP A 566 -0.03 7.75 -17.11
C ASP A 566 1.27 8.47 -16.71
N MET A 567 2.27 8.39 -17.59
CA MET A 567 3.58 9.06 -17.51
C MET A 567 3.75 10.10 -18.63
N SER A 568 2.65 10.52 -19.27
CA SER A 568 2.72 11.48 -20.37
C SER A 568 3.34 12.81 -19.91
N ARG A 569 4.24 13.35 -20.73
CA ARG A 569 4.96 14.61 -20.49
C ARG A 569 5.77 14.68 -19.18
N MET A 570 6.08 13.55 -18.55
CA MET A 570 6.72 13.55 -17.24
C MET A 570 8.01 14.37 -17.19
N PHE A 571 8.85 14.36 -18.23
CA PHE A 571 10.10 15.14 -18.36
C PHE A 571 10.06 16.11 -19.55
N TRP A 572 8.86 16.53 -19.95
CA TRP A 572 8.69 17.37 -21.13
C TRP A 572 9.37 18.73 -20.93
N ALA A 573 10.22 19.10 -21.89
CA ALA A 573 11.02 20.33 -21.90
C ALA A 573 12.05 20.51 -20.77
N CYS A 574 12.56 19.43 -20.15
CA CYS A 574 13.71 19.49 -19.26
C CYS A 574 15.03 19.71 -20.03
N TYR A 575 15.26 20.94 -20.53
CA TYR A 575 16.35 21.26 -21.46
C TYR A 575 17.76 21.06 -20.89
N ALA A 576 17.92 21.28 -19.59
CA ALA A 576 19.21 21.23 -18.91
C ALA A 576 19.63 19.81 -18.49
N LEU A 577 18.71 18.84 -18.52
CA LEU A 577 18.94 17.48 -18.02
C LEU A 577 19.92 16.73 -18.94
N THR A 578 21.02 16.23 -18.36
CA THR A 578 22.11 15.55 -19.10
C THR A 578 22.11 14.04 -18.93
N SER A 579 21.56 13.55 -17.82
CA SER A 579 21.43 12.13 -17.49
C SER A 579 20.19 11.90 -16.62
N LEU A 580 19.69 10.68 -16.62
CA LEU A 580 18.54 10.26 -15.84
C LEU A 580 18.69 8.78 -15.49
N ASP A 581 18.59 8.45 -14.20
CA ASP A 581 18.58 7.06 -13.73
C ASP A 581 17.13 6.58 -13.59
N LEU A 582 16.71 5.70 -14.51
CA LEU A 582 15.37 5.12 -14.57
C LEU A 582 15.32 3.66 -14.09
N SER A 583 16.37 3.15 -13.48
CA SER A 583 16.52 1.74 -13.11
C SER A 583 15.43 1.21 -12.15
N ASN A 584 14.69 2.08 -11.47
CA ASN A 584 13.63 1.66 -10.52
C ASN A 584 12.20 1.90 -11.06
N PHE A 585 12.06 2.28 -12.34
CA PHE A 585 10.75 2.51 -12.93
C PHE A 585 10.06 1.18 -13.27
N ASN A 586 8.88 0.96 -12.70
CA ASN A 586 7.96 -0.10 -13.11
C ASN A 586 6.90 0.49 -14.04
N THR A 587 6.93 0.09 -15.31
CA THR A 587 5.98 0.60 -16.32
C THR A 587 4.90 -0.39 -16.73
N THR A 588 4.73 -1.49 -15.97
CA THR A 588 3.82 -2.59 -16.32
C THR A 588 2.36 -2.13 -16.43
N ASN A 589 1.95 -1.19 -15.58
CA ASN A 589 0.58 -0.63 -15.57
C ASN A 589 0.43 0.62 -16.46
N VAL A 590 1.51 1.11 -17.06
CA VAL A 590 1.49 2.36 -17.83
C VAL A 590 0.81 2.13 -19.18
N THR A 591 -0.19 2.98 -19.46
CA THR A 591 -0.95 2.95 -20.73
C THR A 591 -0.60 4.13 -21.64
N ASN A 592 -0.05 5.21 -21.07
CA ASN A 592 0.25 6.46 -21.76
C ASN A 592 1.67 6.97 -21.43
N MET A 593 2.52 7.05 -22.44
CA MET A 593 3.89 7.58 -22.40
C MET A 593 4.08 8.74 -23.38
N ARG A 594 2.98 9.39 -23.80
CA ARG A 594 3.00 10.48 -24.78
C ARG A 594 3.95 11.59 -24.33
N GLU A 595 4.87 11.96 -25.22
CA GLU A 595 5.79 13.10 -25.05
C GLU A 595 6.64 13.05 -23.76
N MET A 596 6.87 11.85 -23.18
CA MET A 596 7.52 11.68 -21.86
C MET A 596 8.88 12.40 -21.75
N PHE A 597 9.72 12.33 -22.79
CA PHE A 597 11.05 12.98 -22.83
C PHE A 597 11.12 14.11 -23.87
N TYR A 598 9.98 14.59 -24.34
CA TYR A 598 9.92 15.58 -25.41
C TYR A 598 10.82 16.78 -25.11
N ASN A 599 11.68 17.13 -26.07
CA ASN A 599 12.57 18.28 -26.03
C ASN A 599 13.63 18.23 -24.91
N CYS A 600 13.97 17.06 -24.37
CA CYS A 600 15.14 16.88 -23.49
C CYS A 600 16.46 16.99 -24.30
N LYS A 601 16.82 18.21 -24.71
CA LYS A 601 17.87 18.48 -25.71
C LYS A 601 19.29 18.08 -25.32
N LYS A 602 19.58 17.95 -24.02
CA LYS A 602 20.92 17.60 -23.50
C LYS A 602 21.08 16.15 -23.06
N LEU A 603 20.01 15.35 -23.07
CA LEU A 603 20.12 13.91 -22.82
C LEU A 603 20.91 13.25 -23.96
N THR A 604 22.05 12.67 -23.62
CA THR A 604 22.96 12.01 -24.59
C THR A 604 22.74 10.51 -24.67
N SER A 605 22.24 9.92 -23.59
CA SER A 605 21.87 8.51 -23.47
C SER A 605 20.67 8.37 -22.54
N LEU A 606 19.96 7.26 -22.68
CA LEU A 606 18.84 6.90 -21.82
C LEU A 606 18.80 5.37 -21.70
N ASP A 607 18.87 4.87 -20.47
CA ASP A 607 18.66 3.45 -20.18
C ASP A 607 17.16 3.21 -19.96
N LEU A 608 16.55 2.43 -20.85
CA LEU A 608 15.14 2.06 -20.83
C LEU A 608 14.95 0.57 -20.56
N SER A 609 15.97 -0.10 -20.04
CA SER A 609 16.01 -1.56 -20.00
C SER A 609 15.01 -2.20 -19.03
N ASN A 610 14.43 -1.42 -18.11
CA ASN A 610 13.37 -1.84 -17.18
C ASN A 610 11.95 -1.43 -17.65
N PHE A 611 11.84 -0.78 -18.82
CA PHE A 611 10.54 -0.41 -19.37
C PHE A 611 9.89 -1.61 -20.07
N THR A 612 8.67 -1.91 -19.68
CA THR A 612 7.73 -2.73 -20.44
C THR A 612 6.67 -1.83 -21.08
N THR A 613 6.27 -2.14 -22.31
CA THR A 613 5.26 -1.36 -23.05
C THR A 613 4.01 -2.17 -23.41
N THR A 614 3.81 -3.30 -22.73
CA THR A 614 2.77 -4.29 -23.04
C THR A 614 1.35 -3.72 -23.03
N ASN A 615 1.10 -2.75 -22.16
CA ASN A 615 -0.19 -2.07 -21.99
C ASN A 615 -0.22 -0.65 -22.60
N VAL A 616 0.89 -0.19 -23.19
CA VAL A 616 1.01 1.18 -23.70
C VAL A 616 0.24 1.30 -25.01
N THR A 617 -0.73 2.22 -25.04
CA THR A 617 -1.53 2.53 -26.23
C THR A 617 -1.09 3.83 -26.90
N ASN A 618 -0.39 4.72 -26.17
CA ASN A 618 0.09 6.00 -26.67
C ASN A 618 1.55 6.25 -26.27
N MET A 619 2.42 6.38 -27.28
CA MET A 619 3.83 6.77 -27.15
C MET A 619 4.21 7.86 -28.16
N GLY A 620 3.20 8.61 -28.65
CA GLY A 620 3.42 9.71 -29.58
C GLY A 620 4.39 10.73 -29.00
N GLY A 621 5.37 11.16 -29.79
CA GLY A 621 6.35 12.17 -29.41
C GLY A 621 7.28 11.81 -28.24
N MET A 622 7.33 10.54 -27.79
CA MET A 622 8.05 10.13 -26.57
C MET A 622 9.48 10.67 -26.47
N PHE A 623 10.23 10.70 -27.58
CA PHE A 623 11.61 11.21 -27.67
C PHE A 623 11.74 12.42 -28.59
N SER A 624 10.64 13.03 -29.04
CA SER A 624 10.74 14.09 -30.05
C SER A 624 11.60 15.25 -29.56
N SER A 625 12.47 15.76 -30.43
CA SER A 625 13.41 16.84 -30.17
C SER A 625 14.47 16.55 -29.10
N CYS A 626 14.70 15.28 -28.75
CA CYS A 626 15.88 14.83 -28.00
C CYS A 626 17.13 14.86 -28.90
N SER A 627 17.55 16.06 -29.30
CA SER A 627 18.55 16.27 -30.36
C SER A 627 19.97 15.82 -30.01
N ALA A 628 20.26 15.42 -28.77
CA ALA A 628 21.56 14.93 -28.34
C ALA A 628 21.63 13.40 -28.17
N LEU A 629 20.50 12.68 -28.25
CA LEU A 629 20.49 11.22 -28.18
C LEU A 629 21.14 10.62 -29.43
N THR A 630 22.18 9.83 -29.24
CA THR A 630 22.93 9.19 -30.34
C THR A 630 22.46 7.78 -30.63
N SER A 631 22.01 7.04 -29.61
CA SER A 631 21.43 5.71 -29.75
C SER A 631 20.33 5.47 -28.72
N LEU A 632 19.39 4.59 -29.05
CA LEU A 632 18.36 4.10 -28.13
C LEU A 632 18.22 2.58 -28.25
N ASP A 633 18.08 1.90 -27.12
CA ASP A 633 17.75 0.48 -27.07
C ASP A 633 16.28 0.30 -26.66
N LEU A 634 15.47 -0.17 -27.62
CA LEU A 634 14.04 -0.44 -27.48
C LEU A 634 13.76 -1.95 -27.62
N SER A 635 14.75 -2.80 -27.45
CA SER A 635 14.62 -4.26 -27.59
C SER A 635 13.59 -4.89 -26.65
N ASN A 636 13.34 -4.24 -25.51
CA ASN A 636 12.34 -4.64 -24.52
C ASN A 636 10.93 -4.13 -24.81
N PHE A 637 10.74 -3.30 -25.83
CA PHE A 637 9.43 -2.73 -26.12
C PHE A 637 8.54 -3.75 -26.84
N TYR A 638 7.33 -3.96 -26.31
CA TYR A 638 6.28 -4.79 -26.89
C TYR A 638 5.11 -3.91 -27.32
N THR A 639 5.04 -3.61 -28.62
CA THR A 639 4.18 -2.53 -29.15
C THR A 639 2.89 -3.02 -29.82
N LYS A 640 2.43 -4.24 -29.51
CA LYS A 640 1.28 -4.90 -30.17
C LYS A 640 -0.04 -4.15 -30.08
N VAL A 641 -0.23 -3.31 -29.05
CA VAL A 641 -1.48 -2.58 -28.80
C VAL A 641 -1.34 -1.06 -28.94
N VAL A 642 -0.23 -0.58 -29.50
CA VAL A 642 0.06 0.86 -29.66
C VAL A 642 -0.79 1.46 -30.78
N TRP A 643 -1.61 2.45 -30.43
CA TRP A 643 -2.49 3.17 -31.35
C TRP A 643 -1.88 4.48 -31.87
N TRP A 644 -1.20 5.24 -30.98
CA TRP A 644 -0.54 6.52 -31.28
C TRP A 644 0.98 6.41 -31.12
N MET A 645 1.70 6.60 -32.23
CA MET A 645 3.17 6.62 -32.34
C MET A 645 3.67 7.83 -33.15
N ASP A 646 2.80 8.80 -33.47
CA ASP A 646 3.18 9.96 -34.26
C ASP A 646 4.33 10.74 -33.62
N ASN A 647 5.25 11.25 -34.44
CA ASN A 647 6.38 12.06 -34.00
C ASN A 647 7.34 11.41 -32.98
N MET A 648 7.30 10.10 -32.72
CA MET A 648 8.05 9.45 -31.63
C MET A 648 9.54 9.86 -31.54
N PHE A 649 10.25 9.95 -32.67
CA PHE A 649 11.66 10.39 -32.75
C PHE A 649 11.83 11.71 -33.52
N ASN A 650 10.75 12.44 -33.79
CA ASN A 650 10.81 13.65 -34.63
C ASN A 650 11.84 14.64 -34.08
N GLY A 651 12.83 15.04 -34.88
CA GLY A 651 13.88 15.98 -34.49
C GLY A 651 15.04 15.39 -33.67
N CYS A 652 15.12 14.06 -33.52
CA CYS A 652 16.30 13.39 -32.95
C CYS A 652 17.47 13.39 -33.93
N SER A 653 18.04 14.57 -34.22
CA SER A 653 19.01 14.75 -35.30
C SER A 653 20.36 14.07 -35.05
N ALA A 654 20.74 13.77 -33.80
CA ALA A 654 21.96 13.05 -33.46
C ALA A 654 21.82 11.51 -33.52
N LEU A 655 20.60 10.99 -33.64
CA LEU A 655 20.32 9.55 -33.54
C LEU A 655 20.90 8.81 -34.75
N THR A 656 21.84 7.90 -34.50
CA THR A 656 22.50 7.08 -35.54
C THR A 656 21.99 5.64 -35.54
N THR A 657 21.49 5.14 -34.42
CA THR A 657 21.07 3.74 -34.26
C THR A 657 19.92 3.61 -33.28
N ILE A 658 18.94 2.79 -33.62
CA ILE A 658 17.83 2.40 -32.75
C ILE A 658 17.81 0.87 -32.72
N TYR A 659 18.05 0.28 -31.57
CA TYR A 659 17.99 -1.18 -31.39
C TYR A 659 16.57 -1.61 -31.08
N ALA A 660 16.11 -2.70 -31.69
CA ALA A 660 14.82 -3.31 -31.40
C ALA A 660 14.87 -4.82 -31.63
N SER A 661 13.92 -5.54 -31.02
CA SER A 661 13.71 -6.97 -31.27
C SER A 661 12.49 -7.18 -32.17
N ASP A 662 12.17 -8.43 -32.48
CA ASP A 662 10.95 -8.83 -33.20
C ASP A 662 9.65 -8.52 -32.42
N LYS A 663 9.76 -8.19 -31.12
CA LYS A 663 8.65 -7.77 -30.25
C LYS A 663 8.12 -6.36 -30.58
N PHE A 664 8.94 -5.52 -31.23
CA PHE A 664 8.51 -4.20 -31.68
C PHE A 664 7.75 -4.34 -33.01
N VAL A 665 6.43 -4.34 -32.94
CA VAL A 665 5.52 -4.46 -34.09
C VAL A 665 4.66 -3.20 -34.25
N THR A 666 4.27 -2.89 -35.48
CA THR A 666 3.48 -1.67 -35.79
C THR A 666 2.11 -1.95 -36.40
N ASP A 667 1.65 -3.20 -36.35
CA ASP A 667 0.42 -3.63 -37.03
C ASP A 667 -0.85 -2.94 -36.52
N TYR A 668 -0.83 -2.42 -35.28
CA TYR A 668 -1.96 -1.77 -34.63
C TYR A 668 -1.87 -0.22 -34.63
N VAL A 669 -0.85 0.35 -35.27
CA VAL A 669 -0.62 1.80 -35.26
C VAL A 669 -1.56 2.51 -36.23
N HIS A 670 -2.47 3.34 -35.69
CA HIS A 670 -3.40 4.15 -36.48
C HIS A 670 -2.89 5.57 -36.74
N TYR A 671 -2.15 6.14 -35.79
CA TYR A 671 -1.58 7.48 -35.88
C TYR A 671 -0.06 7.39 -35.74
N GLY A 672 0.64 7.36 -36.86
CA GLY A 672 2.11 7.22 -36.90
C GLY A 672 2.76 8.12 -37.95
N GLY A 673 2.30 9.35 -38.08
CA GLY A 673 2.91 10.33 -38.98
C GLY A 673 4.21 10.90 -38.41
N ASN A 674 5.19 11.20 -39.28
CA ASN A 674 6.43 11.93 -38.93
C ASN A 674 7.28 11.30 -37.81
N VAL A 675 7.15 10.00 -37.53
CA VAL A 675 7.94 9.24 -36.54
C VAL A 675 9.43 9.56 -36.61
N PHE A 676 10.01 9.57 -37.81
CA PHE A 676 11.45 9.76 -38.02
C PHE A 676 11.83 11.13 -38.61
N LYS A 677 10.87 12.05 -38.75
CA LYS A 677 11.12 13.34 -39.42
C LYS A 677 12.27 14.09 -38.72
N GLY A 678 13.32 14.44 -39.46
CA GLY A 678 14.48 15.15 -38.91
C GLY A 678 15.54 14.26 -38.23
N CYS A 679 15.41 12.94 -38.27
CA CYS A 679 16.43 11.98 -37.82
C CYS A 679 17.52 11.79 -38.88
N THR A 680 18.19 12.88 -39.27
CA THR A 680 19.05 12.93 -40.47
C THR A 680 20.29 12.04 -40.41
N ASN A 681 20.70 11.59 -39.22
CA ASN A 681 21.88 10.74 -39.01
C ASN A 681 21.56 9.24 -38.98
N LEU A 682 20.28 8.84 -39.06
CA LEU A 682 19.92 7.43 -39.19
C LEU A 682 20.42 6.88 -40.53
N LYS A 683 20.97 5.66 -40.49
CA LYS A 683 21.45 4.97 -41.69
C LYS A 683 20.30 4.79 -42.69
N GLY A 684 20.47 5.35 -43.90
CA GLY A 684 19.47 5.25 -44.96
C GLY A 684 18.29 6.23 -44.83
N TYR A 685 18.39 7.25 -43.97
CA TYR A 685 17.35 8.27 -43.79
C TYR A 685 16.91 8.92 -45.11
N ASP A 686 15.59 9.02 -45.31
CA ASP A 686 14.96 9.70 -46.43
C ASP A 686 13.72 10.47 -45.95
N LEU A 687 13.53 11.70 -46.45
CA LEU A 687 12.41 12.58 -46.07
C LEU A 687 11.03 12.02 -46.47
N SER A 688 10.95 11.12 -47.45
CA SER A 688 9.74 10.38 -47.83
C SER A 688 9.45 9.19 -46.92
N LYS A 689 10.46 8.71 -46.17
CA LYS A 689 10.39 7.54 -45.29
C LYS A 689 10.32 7.94 -43.83
N THR A 690 9.28 8.68 -43.43
CA THR A 690 9.22 9.29 -42.08
C THR A 690 8.09 8.78 -41.20
N ASN A 691 7.17 7.96 -41.71
CA ASN A 691 6.05 7.43 -40.93
C ASN A 691 6.44 6.13 -40.16
N TYR A 692 5.49 5.60 -39.41
CA TYR A 692 5.68 4.43 -38.56
C TYR A 692 6.00 3.13 -39.31
N THR A 693 5.71 3.01 -40.62
CA THR A 693 5.95 1.76 -41.35
C THR A 693 7.45 1.46 -41.49
N TYR A 694 8.31 2.44 -41.22
CA TYR A 694 9.77 2.30 -41.20
C TYR A 694 10.34 1.98 -39.81
N ALA A 695 9.50 1.86 -38.77
CA ALA A 695 9.88 1.44 -37.43
C ALA A 695 9.88 -0.10 -37.34
N ASN A 696 10.78 -0.73 -38.08
CA ASN A 696 10.94 -2.19 -38.13
C ASN A 696 12.41 -2.57 -38.40
N CYS A 697 12.75 -3.84 -38.16
CA CYS A 697 14.10 -4.39 -38.36
C CYS A 697 14.34 -5.00 -39.76
N GLY A 698 13.40 -4.80 -40.69
CA GLY A 698 13.50 -5.27 -42.07
C GLY A 698 14.47 -4.42 -42.90
N THR A 699 14.71 -4.84 -44.15
CA THR A 699 15.71 -4.22 -45.05
C THR A 699 15.42 -2.76 -45.39
N GLU A 700 14.17 -2.30 -45.24
CA GLU A 700 13.78 -0.92 -45.49
C GLU A 700 13.50 -0.11 -44.21
N GLY A 701 13.50 -0.74 -43.04
CA GLY A 701 13.27 -0.09 -41.76
C GLY A 701 14.53 0.55 -41.17
N TYR A 702 14.35 1.42 -40.18
CA TYR A 702 15.45 2.11 -39.50
C TYR A 702 15.96 1.40 -38.24
N PHE A 703 15.28 0.36 -37.77
CA PHE A 703 15.71 -0.33 -36.56
C PHE A 703 16.79 -1.36 -36.85
N THR A 704 17.75 -1.45 -35.93
CA THR A 704 18.81 -2.45 -35.94
C THR A 704 18.38 -3.62 -35.07
N PRO A 705 18.25 -4.84 -35.63
CA PRO A 705 17.86 -5.98 -34.83
C PRO A 705 18.95 -6.31 -33.80
N VAL A 706 18.51 -6.74 -32.62
CA VAL A 706 19.36 -7.37 -31.62
C VAL A 706 18.86 -8.79 -31.35
N PHE A 707 19.79 -9.67 -31.01
CA PHE A 707 19.55 -11.10 -30.83
C PHE A 707 20.21 -11.57 -29.54
N GLU A 708 19.48 -12.33 -28.75
CA GLU A 708 20.01 -13.11 -27.65
C GLU A 708 20.24 -14.57 -28.08
N TYR A 709 21.40 -15.12 -27.75
CA TYR A 709 21.79 -16.46 -28.17
C TYR A 709 22.84 -17.09 -27.25
N ALA A 710 23.06 -18.39 -27.42
CA ALA A 710 24.11 -19.14 -26.77
C ALA A 710 25.03 -19.80 -27.79
N GLU A 711 26.34 -19.82 -27.53
CA GLU A 711 27.38 -20.44 -28.34
C GLU A 711 28.10 -21.52 -27.54
N PHE A 712 28.27 -22.70 -28.11
CA PHE A 712 29.02 -23.78 -27.48
C PHE A 712 30.39 -23.97 -28.16
N ASP A 713 31.47 -23.81 -27.41
CA ASP A 713 32.83 -24.14 -27.85
C ASP A 713 33.18 -25.57 -27.40
N GLY A 714 33.17 -26.52 -28.32
CA GLY A 714 33.51 -27.92 -28.04
C GLY A 714 34.99 -28.15 -27.70
N GLY A 715 35.88 -27.22 -28.04
CA GLY A 715 37.30 -27.29 -27.70
C GLY A 715 37.56 -27.06 -26.20
N THR A 716 36.84 -26.11 -25.60
CA THR A 716 36.94 -25.81 -24.16
C THR A 716 35.85 -26.51 -23.34
N GLY A 717 34.69 -26.78 -23.94
CA GLY A 717 33.47 -27.19 -23.24
C GLY A 717 32.71 -26.00 -22.63
N THR A 718 32.88 -24.79 -23.16
CA THR A 718 32.28 -23.56 -22.63
C THR A 718 30.99 -23.21 -23.39
N LEU A 719 29.89 -22.98 -22.66
CA LEU A 719 28.64 -22.45 -23.22
C LEU A 719 28.53 -20.95 -22.87
N THR A 720 28.60 -20.09 -23.88
CA THR A 720 28.57 -18.63 -23.70
C THR A 720 27.24 -18.02 -24.13
N PHE A 721 26.57 -17.29 -23.25
CA PHE A 721 25.37 -16.51 -23.54
C PHE A 721 25.76 -15.09 -23.95
N ARG A 722 25.20 -14.60 -25.07
CA ARG A 722 25.50 -13.29 -25.64
C ARG A 722 24.25 -12.57 -26.14
N HIS A 723 24.36 -11.25 -26.19
CA HIS A 723 23.39 -10.38 -26.85
C HIS A 723 24.13 -9.52 -27.87
N GLY A 724 23.68 -9.49 -29.12
CA GLY A 724 24.40 -8.79 -30.18
C GLY A 724 23.59 -8.50 -31.43
N LEU A 725 24.21 -7.82 -32.39
CA LEU A 725 23.54 -7.31 -33.61
C LEU A 725 23.21 -8.39 -34.65
N SER A 726 23.73 -9.60 -34.44
CA SER A 726 23.47 -10.76 -35.28
C SER A 726 23.63 -12.02 -34.45
N LYS A 727 22.75 -13.00 -34.67
CA LYS A 727 22.96 -14.36 -34.18
C LYS A 727 23.90 -15.13 -35.13
N PRO A 728 25.04 -15.67 -34.68
CA PRO A 728 25.88 -16.56 -35.48
C PRO A 728 25.08 -17.77 -36.02
N GLU A 729 25.51 -18.33 -37.15
CA GLU A 729 24.80 -19.42 -37.82
C GLU A 729 24.70 -20.67 -36.92
N GLU A 730 25.80 -21.03 -36.26
CA GLU A 730 25.91 -22.17 -35.35
C GLU A 730 25.43 -21.88 -33.92
N ALA A 731 25.07 -20.62 -33.62
CA ALA A 731 24.58 -20.24 -32.29
C ALA A 731 23.13 -20.69 -32.08
N TYR A 732 22.83 -21.08 -30.85
CA TYR A 732 21.51 -21.52 -30.40
C TYR A 732 20.66 -20.33 -29.98
N ALA A 733 19.39 -20.30 -30.39
CA ALA A 733 18.42 -19.36 -29.83
C ALA A 733 18.13 -19.69 -28.37
N LEU A 734 17.81 -18.68 -27.56
CA LEU A 734 17.39 -18.90 -26.18
C LEU A 734 16.06 -19.65 -26.13
N ASN A 735 15.96 -20.62 -25.22
CA ASN A 735 14.69 -21.25 -24.91
C ASN A 735 13.99 -20.47 -23.79
N LEU A 736 12.90 -19.76 -24.14
CA LEU A 736 12.17 -18.89 -23.22
C LEU A 736 10.82 -19.49 -22.76
N GLY A 737 10.46 -20.68 -23.27
CA GLY A 737 9.24 -21.42 -22.95
C GLY A 737 9.55 -22.79 -22.33
N GLU A 738 8.66 -23.78 -22.52
CA GLU A 738 8.83 -25.16 -22.00
C GLU A 738 9.58 -26.10 -22.95
N SER A 739 10.06 -25.57 -24.08
CA SER A 739 10.87 -26.37 -24.99
C SER A 739 12.26 -26.65 -24.40
N GLU A 740 12.89 -27.72 -24.87
CA GLU A 740 14.27 -28.03 -24.48
C GLU A 740 15.27 -27.12 -25.21
N PRO A 741 16.28 -26.56 -24.53
CA PRO A 741 17.32 -25.78 -25.20
C PRO A 741 18.11 -26.59 -26.23
N GLY A 742 18.44 -25.95 -27.36
CA GLY A 742 19.13 -26.63 -28.48
C GLY A 742 20.53 -27.14 -28.13
N TRP A 743 21.22 -26.48 -27.20
CA TRP A 743 22.57 -26.88 -26.74
C TRP A 743 22.57 -28.11 -25.83
N LEU A 744 21.42 -28.66 -25.43
CA LEU A 744 21.37 -29.86 -24.59
C LEU A 744 21.93 -31.11 -25.27
N THR A 745 22.13 -31.09 -26.60
CA THR A 745 22.92 -32.09 -27.31
C THR A 745 24.35 -32.23 -26.77
N HIS A 746 24.87 -31.18 -26.13
CA HIS A 746 26.22 -31.10 -25.56
C HIS A 746 26.23 -31.08 -24.03
N ASN A 747 25.13 -31.39 -23.33
CA ASN A 747 25.04 -31.26 -21.87
C ASN A 747 26.17 -31.96 -21.11
N LYS A 748 26.60 -33.15 -21.55
CA LYS A 748 27.73 -33.87 -20.93
C LYS A 748 29.10 -33.28 -21.28
N GLU A 749 29.19 -32.45 -22.30
CA GLU A 749 30.44 -31.80 -22.74
C GLU A 749 30.63 -30.42 -22.11
N ILE A 750 29.54 -29.77 -21.68
CA ILE A 750 29.56 -28.49 -20.99
C ILE A 750 30.24 -28.62 -19.63
N LYS A 751 31.33 -27.87 -19.46
CA LYS A 751 32.14 -27.76 -18.23
C LYS A 751 32.04 -26.40 -17.58
N GLU A 752 31.76 -25.38 -18.38
CA GLU A 752 31.72 -23.99 -18.00
C GLU A 752 30.56 -23.28 -18.70
N VAL A 753 29.91 -22.37 -17.99
CA VAL A 753 28.93 -21.44 -18.57
C VAL A 753 29.42 -20.02 -18.37
N VAL A 754 29.33 -19.19 -19.40
CA VAL A 754 29.70 -17.77 -19.35
C VAL A 754 28.52 -16.92 -19.79
N PHE A 755 28.08 -16.00 -18.95
CA PHE A 755 27.20 -14.91 -19.34
C PHE A 755 28.05 -13.69 -19.69
N ASP A 756 28.29 -13.49 -20.99
CA ASP A 756 29.12 -12.40 -21.48
C ASP A 756 28.55 -11.03 -21.05
N ALA A 757 29.41 -10.03 -20.87
CA ALA A 757 28.98 -8.68 -20.47
C ALA A 757 27.90 -8.10 -21.41
N SER A 758 27.91 -8.48 -22.70
CA SER A 758 26.85 -8.10 -23.64
C SER A 758 25.47 -8.60 -23.23
N PHE A 759 25.38 -9.75 -22.55
CA PHE A 759 24.13 -10.37 -22.12
C PHE A 759 23.39 -9.59 -21.02
N ALA A 760 24.03 -8.61 -20.37
CA ALA A 760 23.40 -7.77 -19.35
C ALA A 760 22.15 -7.02 -19.86
N ASN A 761 22.04 -6.81 -21.18
CA ASN A 761 20.88 -6.19 -21.83
C ASN A 761 19.80 -7.20 -22.24
N ALA A 762 20.08 -8.51 -22.20
CA ALA A 762 19.07 -9.52 -22.46
C ALA A 762 18.00 -9.49 -21.36
N ARG A 763 16.75 -9.74 -21.75
CA ARG A 763 15.60 -9.88 -20.82
C ARG A 763 14.87 -11.20 -21.08
N PRO A 764 15.50 -12.35 -20.80
CA PRO A 764 14.85 -13.65 -20.96
C PRO A 764 13.63 -13.78 -20.04
N THR A 765 12.57 -14.42 -20.52
CA THR A 765 11.32 -14.66 -19.75
C THR A 765 11.29 -16.01 -19.05
N GLY A 766 12.31 -16.84 -19.23
CA GLY A 766 12.44 -18.14 -18.58
C GLY A 766 13.80 -18.79 -18.86
N CYS A 767 14.19 -19.72 -17.99
CA CYS A 767 15.42 -20.51 -18.07
C CYS A 767 15.17 -22.01 -17.91
N TYR A 768 13.98 -22.47 -18.29
CA TYR A 768 13.59 -23.88 -18.21
C TYR A 768 14.65 -24.78 -18.85
N LYS A 769 15.16 -25.73 -18.05
CA LYS A 769 16.18 -26.72 -18.46
C LYS A 769 17.49 -26.15 -19.03
N TRP A 770 17.86 -24.88 -18.79
CA TRP A 770 19.06 -24.29 -19.38
C TRP A 770 20.35 -25.10 -19.15
N PHE A 771 20.53 -25.72 -17.98
CA PHE A 771 21.68 -26.58 -17.67
C PHE A 771 21.27 -28.01 -17.31
N TYR A 772 20.17 -28.49 -17.91
CA TYR A 772 19.61 -29.80 -17.64
C TYR A 772 20.60 -30.94 -17.95
N LYS A 773 20.98 -31.69 -16.91
CA LYS A 773 21.93 -32.81 -16.93
C LYS A 773 23.33 -32.41 -17.41
N CYS A 774 23.75 -31.18 -17.14
CA CYS A 774 25.13 -30.76 -17.37
C CYS A 774 26.07 -31.33 -16.28
N THR A 775 26.26 -32.65 -16.28
CA THR A 775 26.95 -33.36 -15.18
C THR A 775 28.40 -32.95 -14.97
N ASN A 776 29.04 -32.38 -16.00
CA ASN A 776 30.42 -31.93 -15.97
C ASN A 776 30.56 -30.41 -15.70
N LEU A 777 29.45 -29.67 -15.59
CA LEU A 777 29.47 -28.24 -15.30
C LEU A 777 30.06 -28.00 -13.91
N ALA A 778 31.17 -27.26 -13.87
CA ALA A 778 31.92 -26.95 -12.66
C ALA A 778 31.90 -25.46 -12.34
N THR A 779 31.93 -24.60 -13.36
CA THR A 779 32.01 -23.14 -13.19
C THR A 779 30.92 -22.42 -13.98
N ILE A 780 30.41 -21.34 -13.40
CA ILE A 780 29.52 -20.39 -14.07
C ILE A 780 30.05 -18.99 -13.78
N GLU A 781 30.32 -18.23 -14.84
CA GLU A 781 30.85 -16.88 -14.77
C GLU A 781 29.86 -15.87 -15.35
N GLY A 782 29.85 -14.64 -14.80
CA GLY A 782 29.07 -13.53 -15.34
C GLY A 782 27.59 -13.49 -14.93
N PHE A 783 27.16 -14.14 -13.84
CA PHE A 783 25.75 -14.11 -13.41
C PHE A 783 25.19 -12.72 -13.18
N GLU A 784 26.01 -11.72 -12.87
CA GLU A 784 25.64 -10.30 -12.83
C GLU A 784 25.09 -9.78 -14.17
N ASN A 785 25.39 -10.45 -15.28
CA ASN A 785 24.87 -10.15 -16.61
C ASN A 785 23.58 -10.93 -16.93
N LEU A 786 23.09 -11.80 -16.05
CA LEU A 786 21.81 -12.49 -16.22
C LEU A 786 20.68 -11.71 -15.53
N ASN A 787 19.92 -10.93 -16.30
CA ASN A 787 18.69 -10.31 -15.77
C ASN A 787 17.58 -11.36 -15.62
N THR A 788 17.08 -11.53 -14.40
CA THR A 788 16.05 -12.51 -14.03
C THR A 788 14.69 -11.89 -13.69
N GLU A 789 14.56 -10.56 -13.74
CA GLU A 789 13.38 -9.81 -13.27
C GLU A 789 12.09 -10.22 -13.99
N ASN A 790 12.17 -10.52 -15.29
CA ASN A 790 11.04 -10.91 -16.12
C ASN A 790 10.84 -12.43 -16.20
N MET A 791 11.62 -13.23 -15.48
CA MET A 791 11.54 -14.68 -15.57
C MET A 791 10.31 -15.22 -14.85
N THR A 792 9.57 -16.07 -15.54
CA THR A 792 8.39 -16.76 -15.00
C THR A 792 8.64 -18.26 -14.78
N LYS A 793 9.61 -18.84 -15.50
CA LYS A 793 9.89 -20.29 -15.50
C LYS A 793 11.36 -20.58 -15.20
N MET A 794 11.65 -21.28 -14.11
CA MET A 794 13.00 -21.67 -13.69
C MET A 794 13.17 -23.17 -13.43
N SER A 795 12.14 -23.98 -13.71
CA SER A 795 12.17 -25.42 -13.43
C SER A 795 13.33 -26.11 -14.13
N TYR A 796 13.95 -27.04 -13.41
CA TYR A 796 15.08 -27.84 -13.89
C TYR A 796 16.31 -27.09 -14.40
N MET A 797 16.48 -25.81 -14.04
CA MET A 797 17.61 -25.01 -14.51
C MET A 797 18.97 -25.69 -14.26
N PHE A 798 19.18 -26.31 -13.10
CA PHE A 798 20.43 -26.98 -12.71
C PHE A 798 20.28 -28.48 -12.45
N PHE A 799 19.20 -29.12 -12.92
CA PHE A 799 18.94 -30.54 -12.67
C PHE A 799 20.13 -31.42 -13.05
N LEU A 800 20.61 -32.26 -12.12
CA LEU A 800 21.76 -33.16 -12.25
C LEU A 800 23.10 -32.49 -12.62
N CYS A 801 23.33 -31.22 -12.22
CA CYS A 801 24.64 -30.57 -12.29
C CYS A 801 25.57 -31.06 -11.16
N ARG A 802 26.02 -32.31 -11.24
CA ARG A 802 26.73 -33.01 -10.15
C ARG A 802 28.09 -32.42 -9.76
N ASN A 803 28.82 -31.83 -10.70
CA ASN A 803 30.15 -31.25 -10.44
C ASN A 803 30.11 -29.79 -9.97
N LEU A 804 28.92 -29.19 -9.90
CA LEU A 804 28.78 -27.80 -9.48
C LEU A 804 28.93 -27.72 -7.95
N SER A 805 30.04 -27.17 -7.48
CA SER A 805 30.36 -27.09 -6.04
C SER A 805 29.84 -25.84 -5.35
N SER A 806 29.62 -24.76 -6.12
CA SER A 806 29.17 -23.47 -5.61
C SER A 806 28.30 -22.77 -6.65
N LEU A 807 27.37 -21.96 -6.18
CA LEU A 807 26.48 -21.17 -7.03
C LEU A 807 26.16 -19.86 -6.33
N ASP A 808 26.44 -18.73 -6.99
CA ASP A 808 26.07 -17.40 -6.52
C ASP A 808 24.76 -16.96 -7.18
N LEU A 809 23.70 -16.85 -6.38
CA LEU A 809 22.35 -16.48 -6.81
C LEU A 809 21.90 -15.12 -6.24
N THR A 810 22.83 -14.34 -5.69
CA THR A 810 22.50 -13.10 -4.96
C THR A 810 21.79 -12.06 -5.85
N ASN A 811 22.06 -12.05 -7.16
CA ASN A 811 21.43 -11.15 -8.14
C ASN A 811 20.10 -11.65 -8.72
N PHE A 812 19.60 -12.83 -8.29
CA PHE A 812 18.34 -13.36 -8.81
C PHE A 812 17.13 -12.63 -8.21
N ASN A 813 16.27 -12.10 -9.08
CA ASN A 813 14.94 -11.63 -8.73
C ASN A 813 13.91 -12.67 -9.19
N THR A 814 13.36 -13.43 -8.24
CA THR A 814 12.39 -14.49 -8.54
C THR A 814 10.94 -14.07 -8.31
N GLY A 815 10.67 -12.78 -8.08
CA GLY A 815 9.33 -12.31 -7.69
C GLY A 815 8.23 -12.62 -8.71
N ASN A 816 8.58 -12.74 -10.00
CA ASN A 816 7.65 -13.09 -11.08
C ASN A 816 7.65 -14.58 -11.44
N VAL A 817 8.47 -15.40 -10.78
CA VAL A 817 8.60 -16.83 -11.07
C VAL A 817 7.38 -17.57 -10.54
N THR A 818 6.77 -18.38 -11.40
CA THR A 818 5.62 -19.23 -11.06
C THR A 818 6.00 -20.70 -10.94
N GLU A 819 7.06 -21.15 -11.62
CA GLU A 819 7.49 -22.55 -11.68
C GLU A 819 8.99 -22.71 -11.38
N MET A 820 9.34 -23.54 -10.38
CA MET A 820 10.75 -23.85 -10.04
C MET A 820 10.99 -25.29 -9.56
N TRP A 821 10.10 -26.21 -9.88
CA TRP A 821 10.24 -27.62 -9.55
C TRP A 821 11.55 -28.22 -10.11
N GLY A 822 12.18 -29.08 -9.31
CA GLY A 822 13.44 -29.74 -9.62
C GLY A 822 14.62 -28.82 -9.96
N MET A 823 14.58 -27.52 -9.62
CA MET A 823 15.59 -26.54 -10.03
C MET A 823 17.02 -26.98 -9.70
N PHE A 824 17.24 -27.60 -8.54
CA PHE A 824 18.54 -28.11 -8.07
C PHE A 824 18.58 -29.63 -7.89
N GLU A 825 17.57 -30.37 -8.37
CA GLU A 825 17.50 -31.81 -8.13
C GLU A 825 18.76 -32.53 -8.63
N GLY A 826 19.43 -33.26 -7.74
CA GLY A 826 20.62 -34.05 -8.02
C GLY A 826 21.91 -33.24 -8.20
N CYS A 827 21.95 -32.00 -7.71
CA CYS A 827 23.18 -31.22 -7.57
C CYS A 827 24.05 -31.75 -6.40
N GLU A 828 24.68 -32.91 -6.61
CA GLU A 828 25.44 -33.64 -5.59
C GLU A 828 26.75 -32.94 -5.16
N GLY A 829 27.19 -31.89 -5.84
CA GLY A 829 28.40 -31.13 -5.49
C GLY A 829 28.17 -29.93 -4.56
N LEU A 830 26.93 -29.44 -4.46
CA LEU A 830 26.61 -28.19 -3.74
C LEU A 830 26.61 -28.42 -2.22
N THR A 831 27.54 -27.77 -1.51
CA THR A 831 27.61 -27.85 -0.03
C THR A 831 26.76 -26.81 0.68
N SER A 832 26.55 -25.64 0.05
CA SER A 832 25.70 -24.57 0.59
C SER A 832 25.01 -23.81 -0.53
N LEU A 833 23.78 -23.36 -0.27
CA LEU A 833 23.02 -22.48 -1.17
C LEU A 833 22.56 -21.23 -0.43
N ASP A 834 22.64 -20.08 -1.09
CA ASP A 834 22.06 -18.83 -0.60
C ASP A 834 20.88 -18.41 -1.49
N LEU A 835 19.69 -18.52 -0.93
CA LEU A 835 18.40 -18.18 -1.55
C LEU A 835 17.76 -16.97 -0.85
N THR A 836 18.52 -16.15 -0.13
CA THR A 836 17.98 -15.01 0.62
C THR A 836 17.34 -13.94 -0.28
N SER A 837 17.77 -13.84 -1.54
CA SER A 837 17.21 -12.98 -2.59
C SER A 837 15.88 -13.51 -3.17
N PHE A 838 15.57 -14.80 -2.99
CA PHE A 838 14.41 -15.42 -3.63
C PHE A 838 13.12 -14.95 -2.97
N ASN A 839 12.24 -14.38 -3.79
CA ASN A 839 10.85 -14.13 -3.47
C ASN A 839 10.00 -15.19 -4.19
N THR A 840 9.34 -16.06 -3.44
CA THR A 840 8.59 -17.20 -4.00
C THR A 840 7.09 -17.07 -3.81
N ALA A 841 6.58 -15.87 -3.51
CA ALA A 841 5.16 -15.62 -3.26
C ALA A 841 4.23 -16.00 -4.42
N ASN A 842 4.74 -15.95 -5.66
CA ASN A 842 3.99 -16.29 -6.87
C ASN A 842 4.25 -17.71 -7.38
N VAL A 843 5.13 -18.47 -6.72
CA VAL A 843 5.47 -19.84 -7.11
C VAL A 843 4.35 -20.78 -6.71
N THR A 844 3.96 -21.69 -7.60
CA THR A 844 2.92 -22.70 -7.34
C THR A 844 3.47 -24.12 -7.29
N ASP A 845 4.69 -24.35 -7.79
CA ASP A 845 5.31 -25.67 -7.83
C ASP A 845 6.82 -25.61 -7.53
N MET A 846 7.22 -26.36 -6.49
CA MET A 846 8.57 -26.58 -6.00
C MET A 846 8.87 -28.07 -5.77
N ASP A 847 8.13 -28.98 -6.42
CA ASP A 847 8.33 -30.43 -6.29
C ASP A 847 9.80 -30.79 -6.52
N ALA A 848 10.34 -31.66 -5.66
CA ALA A 848 11.71 -32.19 -5.75
C ALA A 848 12.83 -31.12 -5.86
N MET A 849 12.60 -29.86 -5.51
CA MET A 849 13.53 -28.74 -5.78
C MET A 849 14.99 -29.01 -5.36
N PHE A 850 15.22 -29.66 -4.21
CA PHE A 850 16.57 -30.02 -3.71
C PHE A 850 16.81 -31.53 -3.68
N ARG A 851 15.93 -32.34 -4.25
CA ARG A 851 15.98 -33.80 -4.15
C ARG A 851 17.35 -34.33 -4.59
N GLY A 852 17.98 -35.17 -3.78
CA GLY A 852 19.28 -35.76 -4.09
C GLY A 852 20.50 -34.83 -3.94
N CYS A 853 20.34 -33.61 -3.42
CA CYS A 853 21.47 -32.74 -3.03
C CYS A 853 22.17 -33.26 -1.77
N SER A 854 22.85 -34.40 -1.90
CA SER A 854 23.33 -35.21 -0.77
C SER A 854 24.45 -34.56 0.06
N THR A 855 25.17 -33.57 -0.49
CA THR A 855 26.27 -32.84 0.17
C THR A 855 25.85 -31.51 0.78
N LEU A 856 24.61 -31.07 0.55
CA LEU A 856 24.10 -29.78 0.99
C LEU A 856 23.95 -29.78 2.52
N THR A 857 24.73 -28.93 3.21
CA THR A 857 24.69 -28.79 4.68
C THR A 857 23.89 -27.58 5.13
N THR A 858 23.76 -26.56 4.28
CA THR A 858 23.13 -25.28 4.65
C THR A 858 22.41 -24.64 3.47
N ILE A 859 21.18 -24.19 3.72
CA ILE A 859 20.37 -23.44 2.76
C ILE A 859 19.96 -22.13 3.45
N TYR A 860 20.49 -21.00 2.99
CA TYR A 860 20.09 -19.70 3.51
C TYR A 860 18.82 -19.22 2.82
N ALA A 861 17.85 -18.73 3.58
CA ALA A 861 16.60 -18.17 3.06
C ALA A 861 16.14 -16.98 3.90
N SER A 862 15.33 -16.11 3.28
CA SER A 862 14.66 -14.99 3.95
C SER A 862 13.16 -15.27 4.09
N GLU A 863 12.43 -14.37 4.76
CA GLU A 863 10.96 -14.44 4.88
C GLU A 863 10.24 -14.40 3.53
N LYS A 864 10.93 -13.95 2.47
CA LYS A 864 10.38 -13.89 1.12
C LYS A 864 10.31 -15.27 0.45
N PHE A 865 11.02 -16.26 0.99
CA PHE A 865 10.91 -17.65 0.55
C PHE A 865 9.72 -18.29 1.29
N VAL A 866 8.55 -18.22 0.67
CA VAL A 866 7.30 -18.78 1.18
C VAL A 866 6.92 -20.06 0.44
N THR A 867 6.33 -21.00 1.18
CA THR A 867 5.91 -22.31 0.66
C THR A 867 4.45 -22.65 0.96
N ASP A 868 3.64 -21.67 1.40
CA ASP A 868 2.28 -21.93 1.88
C ASP A 868 1.30 -22.36 0.76
N GLN A 869 1.61 -22.03 -0.49
CA GLN A 869 0.74 -22.25 -1.65
C GLN A 869 1.40 -23.11 -2.74
N VAL A 870 2.40 -23.93 -2.38
CA VAL A 870 3.16 -24.73 -3.35
C VAL A 870 2.81 -26.21 -3.30
N HIS A 871 2.78 -26.85 -4.47
CA HIS A 871 3.07 -28.27 -4.57
C HIS A 871 4.56 -28.47 -4.33
N GLY A 872 4.93 -29.31 -3.36
CA GLY A 872 6.33 -29.46 -2.95
C GLY A 872 6.64 -30.80 -2.31
N TYR A 873 6.26 -31.88 -2.98
CA TYR A 873 6.54 -33.25 -2.58
C TYR A 873 8.03 -33.59 -2.78
N ASP A 874 8.58 -34.39 -1.86
CA ASP A 874 9.94 -34.93 -1.93
C ASP A 874 11.06 -33.88 -2.09
N MET A 875 10.77 -32.61 -1.76
CA MET A 875 11.66 -31.46 -1.91
C MET A 875 13.08 -31.70 -1.36
N PHE A 876 13.21 -32.35 -0.21
CA PHE A 876 14.47 -32.66 0.49
C PHE A 876 14.85 -34.14 0.46
N SER A 877 14.17 -34.96 -0.34
CA SER A 877 14.40 -36.41 -0.41
C SER A 877 15.85 -36.68 -0.83
N GLY A 878 16.64 -37.40 -0.02
CA GLY A 878 18.06 -37.66 -0.30
C GLY A 878 19.05 -36.55 0.09
N CYS A 879 18.63 -35.48 0.77
CA CYS A 879 19.51 -34.41 1.27
C CYS A 879 20.20 -34.81 2.59
N THR A 880 20.97 -35.89 2.58
CA THR A 880 21.46 -36.58 3.79
C THR A 880 22.42 -35.78 4.68
N SER A 881 23.02 -34.69 4.17
CA SER A 881 23.96 -33.85 4.92
C SER A 881 23.30 -32.65 5.61
N LEU A 882 22.01 -32.40 5.39
CA LEU A 882 21.29 -31.34 6.10
C LEU A 882 21.19 -31.69 7.58
N LYS A 883 21.42 -30.69 8.45
CA LYS A 883 21.35 -30.88 9.90
C LYS A 883 19.93 -31.30 10.30
N GLY A 884 19.84 -32.41 11.03
CA GLY A 884 18.55 -32.97 11.47
C GLY A 884 17.77 -33.70 10.36
N TYR A 885 18.43 -34.05 9.23
CA TYR A 885 17.78 -34.76 8.13
C TYR A 885 17.04 -36.03 8.60
N SER A 886 15.80 -36.19 8.12
CA SER A 886 15.00 -37.38 8.35
C SER A 886 14.25 -37.80 7.09
N ASN A 887 14.21 -39.11 6.87
CA ASN A 887 13.39 -39.73 5.83
C ASN A 887 11.87 -39.55 6.05
N SER A 888 11.41 -39.00 7.17
CA SER A 888 10.01 -38.62 7.37
C SER A 888 9.73 -37.15 7.10
N MET A 889 10.76 -36.34 6.91
CA MET A 889 10.68 -34.88 6.80
C MET A 889 11.16 -34.44 5.41
N ARG A 890 10.42 -34.75 4.34
CA ARG A 890 10.94 -34.57 2.96
C ARG A 890 10.26 -33.49 2.14
N ASP A 891 9.10 -33.03 2.55
CA ASP A 891 8.29 -32.11 1.75
C ASP A 891 8.57 -30.63 2.11
N HIS A 892 7.96 -29.72 1.35
CA HIS A 892 8.08 -28.26 1.51
C HIS A 892 7.76 -27.73 2.92
N ASN A 893 7.00 -28.46 3.73
CA ASN A 893 6.73 -28.09 5.14
C ASN A 893 8.02 -27.89 5.96
N TYR A 894 9.15 -28.44 5.52
CA TYR A 894 10.46 -28.30 6.16
C TYR A 894 11.38 -27.29 5.47
N ALA A 895 10.87 -26.51 4.51
CA ALA A 895 11.55 -25.38 3.88
C ALA A 895 11.42 -24.11 4.72
N ASN A 896 11.75 -24.19 6.00
CA ASN A 896 11.70 -23.08 6.94
C ASN A 896 12.85 -23.17 7.95
N TYR A 897 13.24 -22.05 8.55
CA TYR A 897 14.36 -21.99 9.50
C TYR A 897 13.95 -22.19 10.97
N LYS A 898 12.65 -22.32 11.26
CA LYS A 898 12.13 -22.49 12.63
C LYS A 898 12.21 -23.94 13.08
N THR A 899 11.75 -24.86 12.23
CA THR A 899 11.65 -26.30 12.50
C THR A 899 12.16 -27.17 11.35
N GLY A 900 12.46 -26.55 10.20
CA GLY A 900 12.91 -27.21 8.99
C GLY A 900 14.42 -27.15 8.77
N TYR A 901 14.82 -27.22 7.50
CA TYR A 901 16.22 -27.31 7.07
C TYR A 901 16.85 -25.99 6.65
N PHE A 902 16.07 -24.92 6.56
CA PHE A 902 16.62 -23.62 6.17
C PHE A 902 17.33 -22.97 7.33
N THR A 903 18.17 -22.01 7.00
CA THR A 903 18.94 -21.20 7.93
C THR A 903 18.69 -19.74 7.61
N LYS A 904 18.39 -18.93 8.62
CA LYS A 904 18.24 -17.49 8.42
C LYS A 904 19.61 -16.83 8.43
N LEU A 905 19.91 -16.01 7.44
CA LEU A 905 21.15 -15.23 7.40
C LEU A 905 21.01 -14.01 8.33
N VAL A 906 21.61 -14.09 9.52
CA VAL A 906 21.46 -13.05 10.56
C VAL A 906 22.62 -12.07 10.64
N GLY A 907 23.71 -12.33 9.92
CA GLY A 907 24.85 -11.43 9.86
C GLY A 907 26.05 -12.00 9.11
N LYS A 908 27.19 -11.31 9.24
CA LYS A 908 28.48 -11.76 8.76
C LYS A 908 29.62 -11.38 9.71
N ASN A 909 30.67 -12.20 9.71
CA ASN A 909 31.93 -11.99 10.40
C ASN A 909 33.05 -11.94 9.36
N GLY A 910 33.41 -10.74 8.90
CA GLY A 910 34.16 -10.55 7.67
C GLY A 910 33.31 -11.00 6.49
N ASP A 911 33.84 -11.94 5.70
CA ASP A 911 33.13 -12.54 4.56
C ASP A 911 32.35 -13.82 4.94
N GLU A 912 32.49 -14.30 6.18
CA GLU A 912 31.81 -15.50 6.66
C GLU A 912 30.35 -15.19 7.03
N LYS A 913 29.41 -15.91 6.43
CA LYS A 913 27.98 -15.81 6.72
C LYS A 913 27.65 -16.41 8.10
N ILE A 914 26.80 -15.72 8.85
CA ILE A 914 26.30 -16.20 10.15
C ILE A 914 24.85 -16.64 9.97
N GLY A 915 24.64 -17.94 10.16
CA GLY A 915 23.33 -18.57 10.08
C GLY A 915 22.71 -18.83 11.46
N ALA A 916 21.42 -18.61 11.58
CA ALA A 916 20.65 -18.94 12.78
C ALA A 916 19.37 -19.72 12.45
N THR A 917 18.91 -20.53 13.41
CA THR A 917 17.71 -21.38 13.29
C THR A 917 16.87 -21.33 14.57
N GLY A 918 15.61 -21.76 14.50
CA GLY A 918 14.69 -21.82 15.63
C GLY A 918 13.70 -20.65 15.69
N GLU A 919 12.68 -20.78 16.54
CA GLU A 919 11.74 -19.67 16.84
C GLU A 919 12.46 -18.48 17.47
N THR A 920 13.38 -18.75 18.40
CA THR A 920 14.41 -17.81 18.82
C THR A 920 15.63 -18.06 17.96
N LEU A 921 15.92 -17.15 17.03
CA LEU A 921 17.04 -17.28 16.10
C LEU A 921 18.34 -17.47 16.86
N THR A 922 18.88 -18.69 16.76
CA THR A 922 20.08 -19.09 17.49
C THR A 922 21.12 -19.65 16.53
N ALA A 923 22.31 -19.05 16.52
CA ALA A 923 23.51 -19.57 15.88
C ALA A 923 24.19 -20.59 16.80
N GLU A 924 24.87 -21.60 16.25
CA GLU A 924 25.56 -22.62 17.05
C GLU A 924 26.82 -22.05 17.72
N ASN A 925 27.87 -21.77 16.94
CA ASN A 925 29.13 -21.23 17.45
C ASN A 925 29.47 -19.94 16.70
N LEU A 926 29.73 -18.87 17.43
CA LEU A 926 30.13 -17.58 16.88
C LEU A 926 31.47 -17.14 17.46
N ALA A 927 32.55 -17.38 16.72
CA ALA A 927 33.89 -16.92 17.08
C ALA A 927 34.20 -15.62 16.31
N LEU A 928 34.25 -14.50 17.03
CA LEU A 928 34.54 -13.18 16.47
C LEU A 928 36.03 -12.90 16.49
N ASP A 929 36.54 -12.33 15.39
CA ASP A 929 37.95 -12.01 15.20
C ASP A 929 38.19 -10.50 15.30
N ASP A 930 39.30 -10.12 15.94
CA ASP A 930 39.72 -8.73 16.12
C ASP A 930 39.93 -7.92 14.82
N ASN A 931 40.09 -8.60 13.69
CA ASN A 931 40.38 -7.99 12.39
C ASN A 931 39.22 -8.09 11.39
N LYS A 932 38.11 -8.75 11.75
CA LYS A 932 36.95 -8.93 10.88
C LYS A 932 35.84 -7.96 11.27
N ASP A 933 35.23 -7.35 10.25
CA ASP A 933 34.01 -6.56 10.46
C ASP A 933 32.88 -7.48 10.90
N PHE A 934 32.20 -7.14 11.99
CA PHE A 934 30.97 -7.83 12.37
C PHE A 934 29.77 -6.97 11.97
N VAL A 935 28.87 -7.58 11.22
CA VAL A 935 27.62 -6.93 10.82
C VAL A 935 26.49 -7.90 11.12
N ALA A 936 25.66 -7.57 12.09
CA ALA A 936 24.39 -8.24 12.32
C ALA A 936 23.29 -7.51 11.53
N TYR A 937 22.41 -8.27 10.88
CA TYR A 937 21.27 -7.74 10.13
C TYR A 937 20.01 -7.64 11.00
N GLU A 938 19.93 -8.50 12.02
CA GLU A 938 18.86 -8.54 13.02
C GLU A 938 19.40 -9.08 14.35
N PRO A 939 18.67 -8.92 15.48
CA PRO A 939 19.10 -9.47 16.76
C PRO A 939 18.98 -10.99 16.74
N PHE A 940 19.98 -11.68 17.28
CA PHE A 940 19.99 -13.15 17.38
C PHE A 940 20.81 -13.59 18.58
N ALA A 941 20.65 -14.85 18.99
CA ALA A 941 21.43 -15.48 20.04
C ALA A 941 22.51 -16.41 19.45
N ALA A 942 23.59 -16.65 20.18
CA ALA A 942 24.58 -17.68 19.87
C ALA A 942 24.71 -18.64 21.06
N LYS A 943 24.66 -19.95 20.83
CA LYS A 943 24.83 -20.93 21.93
C LYS A 943 26.20 -20.79 22.58
N ALA A 944 27.24 -20.58 21.78
CA ALA A 944 28.55 -20.17 22.25
C ALA A 944 29.05 -18.98 21.42
N ALA A 945 29.44 -17.90 22.10
CA ALA A 945 30.10 -16.75 21.49
C ALA A 945 31.46 -16.52 22.14
N SER A 946 32.47 -16.18 21.33
CA SER A 946 33.81 -15.86 21.82
C SER A 946 34.41 -14.70 21.03
N TYR A 947 35.27 -13.92 21.68
CA TYR A 947 36.05 -12.86 21.05
C TYR A 947 37.44 -12.81 21.64
N ASN A 948 38.45 -12.88 20.77
CA ASN A 948 39.85 -12.96 21.16
C ASN A 948 40.66 -11.83 20.50
N ARG A 949 41.52 -11.17 21.28
CA ARG A 949 42.40 -10.10 20.82
C ARG A 949 43.80 -10.20 21.44
N THR A 950 44.81 -10.38 20.62
CA THR A 950 46.22 -10.30 21.04
C THR A 950 46.64 -8.84 21.27
N MET A 951 47.43 -8.59 22.31
CA MET A 951 47.79 -7.25 22.75
C MET A 951 49.27 -6.95 22.49
N ASN A 952 49.55 -5.71 22.07
CA ASN A 952 50.93 -5.27 21.85
C ASN A 952 51.68 -5.13 23.18
N ALA A 953 52.94 -5.56 23.21
CA ALA A 953 53.79 -5.50 24.39
C ALA A 953 53.83 -4.07 25.00
N GLY A 954 53.60 -3.98 26.32
CA GLY A 954 53.57 -2.72 27.07
C GLY A 954 52.24 -1.95 27.00
N THR A 955 51.20 -2.50 26.36
CA THR A 955 49.86 -1.90 26.35
C THR A 955 49.05 -2.43 27.54
N ALA A 956 48.70 -1.54 28.47
CA ALA A 956 47.89 -1.88 29.64
C ALA A 956 46.39 -1.61 29.44
N TRP A 957 46.05 -0.62 28.60
CA TRP A 957 44.67 -0.19 28.35
C TRP A 957 44.23 -0.38 26.90
N GLY A 958 42.94 -0.64 26.71
CA GLY A 958 42.31 -0.67 25.40
C GLY A 958 40.83 -0.30 25.46
N THR A 959 40.22 -0.16 24.28
CA THR A 959 38.78 -0.03 24.10
C THR A 959 38.23 -1.25 23.38
N LEU A 960 36.99 -1.60 23.71
CA LEU A 960 36.21 -2.66 23.08
C LEU A 960 34.76 -2.18 22.98
N CYS A 961 34.10 -2.42 21.85
CA CYS A 961 32.65 -2.41 21.83
C CYS A 961 32.20 -3.86 22.01
N LEU A 962 31.52 -4.16 23.11
CA LEU A 962 31.21 -5.54 23.47
C LEU A 962 30.29 -6.18 22.43
N PRO A 963 30.71 -7.25 21.74
CA PRO A 963 29.87 -7.89 20.73
C PRO A 963 28.68 -8.66 21.33
N PHE A 964 28.82 -9.10 22.58
CA PHE A 964 27.80 -9.79 23.36
C PHE A 964 27.94 -9.42 24.84
N ALA A 965 26.92 -9.71 25.64
CA ALA A 965 26.93 -9.41 27.06
C ALA A 965 27.99 -10.25 27.81
N ILE A 966 28.65 -9.64 28.79
CA ILE A 966 29.64 -10.31 29.64
C ILE A 966 29.38 -10.00 31.10
N ALA A 967 29.73 -10.93 31.98
CA ALA A 967 29.71 -10.69 33.43
C ALA A 967 31.14 -10.43 33.92
N GLN A 968 31.40 -9.27 34.52
CA GLN A 968 32.75 -8.88 34.98
C GLN A 968 33.38 -9.93 35.94
N SER A 969 32.55 -10.68 36.68
CA SER A 969 33.01 -11.76 37.58
C SER A 969 33.64 -12.95 36.86
N GLN A 970 33.35 -13.16 35.57
CA GLN A 970 33.90 -14.26 34.77
C GLN A 970 35.23 -13.87 34.09
N GLU A 971 35.58 -12.58 34.10
CA GLU A 971 36.71 -12.03 33.35
C GLU A 971 37.90 -11.76 34.28
N THR A 972 38.76 -12.75 34.49
CA THR A 972 39.90 -12.65 35.43
C THR A 972 41.17 -12.07 34.82
N GLY A 973 41.23 -11.94 33.49
CA GLY A 973 42.39 -11.42 32.76
C GLY A 973 42.42 -9.90 32.62
N CYS A 974 41.30 -9.21 32.86
CA CYS A 974 41.16 -7.77 32.70
C CYS A 974 40.05 -7.20 33.60
N LYS A 975 40.01 -5.87 33.73
CA LYS A 975 38.90 -5.14 34.36
C LYS A 975 38.30 -4.16 33.37
N PHE A 976 36.97 -4.09 33.29
CA PHE A 976 36.22 -3.18 32.44
C PHE A 976 35.81 -1.90 33.20
N TYR A 977 35.69 -0.81 32.46
CA TYR A 977 35.40 0.52 32.97
C TYR A 977 34.41 1.26 32.05
N SER A 978 33.53 2.05 32.66
CA SER A 978 32.65 3.00 32.00
C SER A 978 33.25 4.42 32.01
N LEU A 979 32.80 5.27 31.08
CA LEU A 979 33.20 6.67 31.00
C LEU A 979 32.22 7.55 31.78
N THR A 980 32.69 8.24 32.83
CA THR A 980 31.81 9.06 33.70
C THR A 980 31.87 10.56 33.41
N GLY A 981 32.93 11.08 32.78
CA GLY A 981 33.03 12.49 32.38
C GLY A 981 34.47 13.01 32.30
N ILE A 982 34.62 14.31 32.06
CA ILE A 982 35.93 14.99 32.02
C ILE A 982 36.12 15.82 33.30
N ASP A 983 37.28 15.69 33.92
CA ASP A 983 37.77 16.63 34.92
C ASP A 983 38.66 17.68 34.24
N ASN A 984 38.05 18.82 33.91
CA ASN A 984 38.72 19.93 33.22
C ASN A 984 39.81 20.61 34.08
N ASP A 985 39.79 20.44 35.40
CA ASP A 985 40.79 21.04 36.29
C ASP A 985 42.09 20.23 36.29
N ASN A 986 42.02 18.94 35.95
CA ASN A 986 43.14 18.00 36.00
C ASN A 986 43.50 17.39 34.63
N ASP A 987 42.89 17.86 33.54
CA ASP A 987 43.07 17.35 32.18
C ASP A 987 42.97 15.81 32.12
N CYS A 988 41.95 15.24 32.79
CA CYS A 988 41.78 13.79 32.85
C CYS A 988 40.33 13.35 32.63
N ILE A 989 40.19 12.14 32.11
CA ILE A 989 38.91 11.46 31.98
C ILE A 989 38.67 10.65 33.25
N THR A 990 37.48 10.79 33.81
CA THR A 990 37.02 9.98 34.93
C THR A 990 36.41 8.68 34.42
N LEU A 991 36.88 7.57 34.98
CA LEU A 991 36.38 6.24 34.71
C LEU A 991 35.79 5.66 35.99
N GLU A 992 34.76 4.85 35.86
CA GLU A 992 34.22 4.05 36.96
C GLU A 992 34.33 2.57 36.58
N SER A 993 34.85 1.76 37.49
CA SER A 993 34.97 0.33 37.22
C SER A 993 33.62 -0.36 37.36
N TYR A 994 33.36 -1.39 36.56
CA TYR A 994 32.17 -2.20 36.77
C TYR A 994 32.34 -3.05 38.05
N GLU A 995 31.30 -3.06 38.89
CA GLU A 995 31.28 -3.82 40.13
C GLU A 995 31.44 -5.34 39.89
N GLU A 996 31.99 -6.03 40.89
CA GLU A 996 32.16 -7.48 40.83
C GLU A 996 30.77 -8.16 40.84
N GLY A 997 30.41 -8.78 39.72
CA GLY A 997 29.08 -9.35 39.49
C GLY A 997 28.17 -8.54 38.55
N ALA A 998 28.58 -7.35 38.12
CA ALA A 998 27.85 -6.58 37.12
C ALA A 998 27.86 -7.28 35.75
N GLU A 999 26.68 -7.37 35.14
CA GLU A 999 26.49 -7.78 33.76
C GLU A 999 26.57 -6.54 32.86
N ILE A 1000 27.49 -6.56 31.90
CA ILE A 1000 27.68 -5.49 30.94
C ILE A 1000 26.97 -5.89 29.64
N PRO A 1001 25.93 -5.15 29.21
CA PRO A 1001 25.11 -5.53 28.06
C PRO A 1001 25.88 -5.55 26.74
N ALA A 1002 25.41 -6.38 25.79
CA ALA A 1002 25.88 -6.38 24.41
C ALA A 1002 25.76 -5.00 23.75
N GLY A 1003 26.72 -4.66 22.89
CA GLY A 1003 26.82 -3.35 22.22
C GLY A 1003 27.38 -2.23 23.08
N THR A 1004 27.66 -2.46 24.36
CA THR A 1004 28.21 -1.44 25.25
C THR A 1004 29.67 -1.14 24.88
N PRO A 1005 30.01 0.11 24.51
CA PRO A 1005 31.41 0.50 24.40
C PRO A 1005 32.01 0.62 25.80
N VAL A 1006 33.19 0.01 25.99
CA VAL A 1006 33.89 -0.04 27.27
C VAL A 1006 35.37 0.24 27.10
N LEU A 1007 35.98 0.72 28.18
CA LEU A 1007 37.43 0.67 28.36
C LEU A 1007 37.76 -0.59 29.14
N PHE A 1008 38.91 -1.18 28.86
CA PHE A 1008 39.41 -2.29 29.65
C PHE A 1008 40.88 -2.10 29.98
N LYS A 1009 41.27 -2.63 31.13
CA LYS A 1009 42.66 -2.71 31.57
C LYS A 1009 43.05 -4.16 31.75
N ILE A 1010 44.10 -4.61 31.08
CA ILE A 1010 44.60 -5.98 31.19
C ILE A 1010 45.50 -6.12 32.42
N ASN A 1011 45.43 -7.27 33.07
CA ASN A 1011 46.26 -7.61 34.22
C ASN A 1011 47.72 -7.85 33.79
N GLU A 1012 48.66 -7.50 34.67
CA GLU A 1012 50.08 -7.60 34.38
C GLU A 1012 50.49 -9.05 34.02
N GLY A 1013 51.15 -9.24 32.88
CA GLY A 1013 51.59 -10.56 32.39
C GLY A 1013 50.59 -11.31 31.50
N VAL A 1014 49.39 -10.78 31.26
CA VAL A 1014 48.39 -11.38 30.36
C VAL A 1014 48.58 -10.83 28.92
N PRO A 1015 48.85 -11.67 27.91
CA PRO A 1015 49.16 -11.21 26.55
C PRO A 1015 47.92 -11.01 25.65
N GLU A 1016 46.76 -11.55 26.02
CA GLU A 1016 45.55 -11.58 25.17
C GLU A 1016 44.29 -11.23 25.99
N LEU A 1017 43.34 -10.56 25.33
CA LEU A 1017 41.99 -10.40 25.83
C LEU A 1017 41.14 -11.54 25.26
N GLU A 1018 40.57 -12.35 26.13
CA GLU A 1018 39.71 -13.49 25.78
C GLU A 1018 38.41 -13.37 26.54
N ILE A 1019 37.29 -13.18 25.84
CA ILE A 1019 35.95 -13.15 26.44
C ILE A 1019 35.06 -14.18 25.77
N SER A 1020 34.20 -14.82 26.54
CA SER A 1020 33.25 -15.81 26.01
C SER A 1020 31.95 -15.84 26.80
N ALA A 1021 30.86 -16.18 26.12
CA ALA A 1021 29.54 -16.28 26.70
C ALA A 1021 28.78 -17.47 26.12
N GLN A 1022 27.91 -18.07 26.94
CA GLN A 1022 26.98 -19.13 26.53
C GLN A 1022 25.58 -18.54 26.40
N ASN A 1023 24.84 -18.96 25.38
CA ASN A 1023 23.50 -18.43 25.05
C ASN A 1023 23.50 -16.89 24.98
N ALA A 1024 24.48 -16.35 24.27
CA ALA A 1024 24.78 -14.93 24.23
C ALA A 1024 23.88 -14.20 23.24
N ASP A 1025 23.19 -13.15 23.68
CA ASP A 1025 22.42 -12.26 22.80
C ASP A 1025 23.35 -11.27 22.10
N LEU A 1026 23.12 -11.05 20.79
CA LEU A 1026 23.85 -10.10 19.96
C LEU A 1026 22.93 -8.98 19.45
N VAL A 1027 23.51 -7.78 19.38
CA VAL A 1027 22.82 -6.56 18.93
C VAL A 1027 23.26 -6.13 17.53
N ILE A 1028 22.36 -5.50 16.80
CA ILE A 1028 22.59 -5.04 15.41
C ILE A 1028 23.63 -3.93 15.33
N LYS A 1029 23.63 -3.03 16.33
CA LYS A 1029 24.50 -1.86 16.36
C LYS A 1029 24.98 -1.57 17.78
N PRO A 1030 26.14 -0.90 17.94
CA PRO A 1030 26.60 -0.40 19.22
C PRO A 1030 25.56 0.47 19.92
N VAL A 1031 25.54 0.41 21.26
CA VAL A 1031 24.73 1.29 22.10
C VAL A 1031 25.48 2.62 22.26
N ALA A 1032 24.79 3.73 22.01
CA ALA A 1032 25.39 5.05 22.16
C ALA A 1032 25.73 5.33 23.63
N GLY A 1033 26.88 5.93 23.89
CA GLY A 1033 27.20 6.49 25.20
C GLY A 1033 26.16 7.53 25.63
N THR A 1034 25.90 7.62 26.94
CA THR A 1034 24.86 8.49 27.53
C THR A 1034 25.41 9.75 28.20
N ASN A 1035 26.70 10.04 28.02
CA ASN A 1035 27.34 11.17 28.68
C ASN A 1035 27.07 12.47 27.90
N LYS A 1036 26.88 13.57 28.63
CA LYS A 1036 26.52 14.87 28.03
C LYS A 1036 27.72 15.61 27.42
N GLU A 1037 28.93 15.30 27.86
CA GLU A 1037 30.14 16.04 27.51
C GLU A 1037 31.04 15.30 26.52
N VAL A 1038 31.29 14.01 26.77
CA VAL A 1038 32.08 13.14 25.91
C VAL A 1038 31.48 11.75 25.85
N ASN A 1039 31.20 11.25 24.66
CA ASN A 1039 30.63 9.94 24.48
C ASN A 1039 31.67 8.93 24.04
N LEU A 1040 31.70 7.78 24.71
CA LEU A 1040 32.40 6.62 24.20
C LEU A 1040 31.51 6.00 23.12
N VAL A 1041 32.00 5.99 21.88
CA VAL A 1041 31.29 5.54 20.70
C VAL A 1041 31.92 4.23 20.24
N GLY A 1042 31.14 3.16 20.25
CA GLY A 1042 31.55 1.85 19.76
C GLY A 1042 31.37 1.69 18.26
N SER A 1043 32.16 0.80 17.66
CA SER A 1043 31.99 0.34 16.28
C SER A 1043 32.28 -1.15 16.21
N PHE A 1044 31.39 -1.90 15.56
CA PHE A 1044 31.58 -3.31 15.20
C PHE A 1044 32.36 -3.50 13.91
N THR A 1045 32.48 -2.44 13.11
CA THR A 1045 33.20 -2.43 11.84
C THR A 1045 34.38 -1.46 11.88
N LYS A 1046 35.29 -1.60 10.92
CA LYS A 1046 36.45 -0.73 10.75
C LYS A 1046 36.04 0.69 10.35
N ILE A 1047 36.65 1.68 11.00
CA ILE A 1047 36.53 3.10 10.64
C ILE A 1047 37.86 3.58 10.06
N GLY A 1048 37.82 4.29 8.93
CA GLY A 1048 38.98 4.78 8.19
C GLY A 1048 39.63 3.75 7.25
N GLY A 1049 40.08 4.21 6.08
CA GLY A 1049 40.68 3.39 5.02
C GLY A 1049 40.63 4.08 3.66
N LYS A 1050 40.91 3.35 2.57
CA LYS A 1050 40.79 3.88 1.19
C LYS A 1050 39.35 4.26 0.86
N ASP A 1051 38.38 3.57 1.45
CA ASP A 1051 36.95 3.62 1.09
C ASP A 1051 36.03 4.06 2.25
N ASN A 1052 36.58 4.47 3.41
CA ASN A 1052 35.80 4.95 4.55
C ASN A 1052 36.44 6.21 5.15
N GLN A 1053 35.60 7.19 5.49
CA GLN A 1053 36.07 8.40 6.17
C GLN A 1053 36.69 8.00 7.51
N GLY A 1054 37.87 8.55 7.80
CA GLY A 1054 38.53 8.35 9.07
C GLY A 1054 37.81 9.07 10.21
N LEU A 1055 38.32 8.92 11.42
CA LEU A 1055 37.88 9.69 12.57
C LEU A 1055 38.07 11.20 12.33
N THR A 1056 37.18 11.99 12.94
CA THR A 1056 37.21 13.44 12.88
C THR A 1056 38.40 13.99 13.65
N ASP A 1057 38.85 15.19 13.30
CA ASP A 1057 39.97 15.87 13.97
C ASP A 1057 39.76 16.10 15.47
N THR A 1058 38.50 16.07 15.91
CA THR A 1058 38.06 16.27 17.28
C THR A 1058 37.93 14.99 18.09
N ASP A 1059 37.99 13.82 17.47
CA ASP A 1059 37.86 12.53 18.16
C ASP A 1059 39.13 12.17 18.93
N TYR A 1060 38.99 11.36 19.98
CA TYR A 1060 40.10 10.81 20.75
C TYR A 1060 40.16 9.28 20.65
N ILE A 1061 41.38 8.75 20.56
CA ILE A 1061 41.66 7.31 20.63
C ILE A 1061 42.58 6.98 21.82
N ILE A 1062 42.51 5.77 22.33
CA ILE A 1062 43.41 5.33 23.41
C ILE A 1062 44.73 4.80 22.85
N GLY A 1063 45.84 5.24 23.45
CA GLY A 1063 47.18 4.74 23.15
C GLY A 1063 48.01 4.64 24.41
N LYS A 1064 48.42 3.42 24.77
CA LYS A 1064 49.10 3.05 26.03
C LYS A 1064 48.24 3.36 27.26
N ASP A 1065 48.43 4.53 27.86
CA ASP A 1065 47.80 5.00 29.10
C ASP A 1065 47.22 6.42 28.96
N LYS A 1066 47.06 6.90 27.71
CA LYS A 1066 46.61 8.26 27.39
C LYS A 1066 45.61 8.27 26.23
N PHE A 1067 44.79 9.31 26.18
CA PHE A 1067 43.93 9.60 25.03
C PHE A 1067 44.63 10.57 24.09
N TRP A 1068 44.62 10.24 22.80
CA TRP A 1068 45.26 10.99 21.73
C TRP A 1068 44.19 11.64 20.86
N LEU A 1069 44.27 12.96 20.71
CA LEU A 1069 43.43 13.70 19.80
C LEU A 1069 43.84 13.38 18.36
N VAL A 1070 42.87 13.07 17.50
CA VAL A 1070 43.12 12.66 16.10
C VAL A 1070 43.88 13.74 15.32
N SER A 1071 43.57 15.02 15.53
CA SER A 1071 44.30 16.12 14.88
C SER A 1071 45.77 16.23 15.26
N GLU A 1072 46.17 15.75 16.44
CA GLU A 1072 47.58 15.73 16.87
C GLU A 1072 48.33 14.60 16.19
N LEU A 1073 47.71 13.44 16.04
CA LEU A 1073 48.28 12.29 15.33
C LEU A 1073 48.48 12.55 13.84
N LYS A 1074 47.71 13.46 13.23
CA LYS A 1074 47.86 13.87 11.82
C LYS A 1074 49.07 14.78 11.58
N LYS A 1075 49.58 15.48 12.61
CA LYS A 1075 50.69 16.46 12.47
C LYS A 1075 52.04 15.81 12.17
N ASP A 1076 52.21 14.52 12.44
CA ASP A 1076 53.46 13.77 12.22
C ASP A 1076 53.66 13.28 10.76
N GLY A 1077 53.10 13.99 9.78
CA GLY A 1077 53.34 13.73 8.35
C GLY A 1077 52.53 12.58 7.74
N ASN A 1078 51.47 12.10 8.42
CA ASN A 1078 50.64 10.99 7.94
C ASN A 1078 49.39 11.53 7.21
N SER A 1079 49.47 11.65 5.88
CA SER A 1079 48.39 12.20 5.03
C SER A 1079 47.16 11.31 4.84
N LYS A 1080 47.09 10.15 5.53
CA LYS A 1080 46.10 9.08 5.27
C LYS A 1080 44.90 9.01 6.23
N GLY A 1081 44.72 9.99 7.11
CA GLY A 1081 43.65 9.97 8.12
C GLY A 1081 43.90 8.96 9.27
N VAL A 1082 43.18 9.09 10.38
CA VAL A 1082 43.27 8.19 11.54
C VAL A 1082 42.03 7.30 11.59
N GLY A 1083 42.20 6.01 11.79
CA GLY A 1083 41.11 5.03 11.83
C GLY A 1083 41.25 4.06 13.00
N ILE A 1084 40.21 3.25 13.22
CA ILE A 1084 40.18 2.19 14.23
C ILE A 1084 39.74 0.86 13.61
N LYS A 1085 40.27 -0.23 14.17
CA LYS A 1085 39.89 -1.60 13.80
C LYS A 1085 38.43 -1.92 14.20
N PRO A 1086 37.85 -3.02 13.69
CA PRO A 1086 36.56 -3.53 14.16
C PRO A 1086 36.55 -3.76 15.67
N MET A 1087 35.36 -3.82 16.28
CA MET A 1087 35.18 -4.06 17.72
C MET A 1087 35.93 -3.06 18.60
N ARG A 1088 36.02 -1.80 18.20
CA ARG A 1088 36.70 -0.74 18.95
C ARG A 1088 35.73 0.32 19.40
N ALA A 1089 36.14 1.08 20.40
CA ALA A 1089 35.49 2.33 20.75
C ALA A 1089 36.47 3.50 20.71
N TYR A 1090 35.95 4.69 20.42
CA TYR A 1090 36.65 5.97 20.45
C TYR A 1090 35.81 6.99 21.23
N ILE A 1091 36.38 8.14 21.56
CA ILE A 1091 35.66 9.18 22.29
C ILE A 1091 35.32 10.31 21.33
N HIS A 1092 34.04 10.65 21.27
CA HIS A 1092 33.50 11.77 20.51
C HIS A 1092 33.05 12.88 21.46
N PRO A 1093 33.68 14.07 21.42
CA PRO A 1093 33.24 15.21 22.23
C PRO A 1093 31.96 15.84 21.63
N THR A 1094 31.05 16.29 22.50
CA THR A 1094 29.79 16.93 22.07
C THR A 1094 30.02 18.28 21.39
N THR A 1095 31.11 18.98 21.73
CA THR A 1095 31.44 20.30 21.18
C THR A 1095 32.91 20.44 20.82
N ALA A 1096 33.21 21.33 19.86
CA ALA A 1096 34.57 21.61 19.42
C ALA A 1096 35.48 22.24 20.49
N SER A 1097 34.91 22.80 21.58
CA SER A 1097 35.69 23.33 22.71
C SER A 1097 36.19 22.21 23.63
N GLN A 1098 35.38 21.16 23.83
CA GLN A 1098 35.76 19.97 24.60
C GLN A 1098 36.88 19.17 23.90
N ALA A 1099 36.97 19.27 22.57
CA ALA A 1099 38.05 18.69 21.77
C ALA A 1099 39.43 19.38 21.94
N ARG A 1100 39.52 20.49 22.68
CA ARG A 1100 40.76 21.30 22.83
C ARG A 1100 41.53 21.05 24.12
N ALA A 1101 41.06 20.18 25.01
CA ALA A 1101 41.78 19.85 26.24
C ALA A 1101 43.12 19.18 25.89
N ALA A 1102 44.23 19.72 26.41
CA ALA A 1102 45.57 19.23 26.13
C ALA A 1102 45.76 17.83 26.74
N MET A 1103 46.00 16.81 25.88
CA MET A 1103 46.31 15.41 26.23
C MET A 1103 45.57 14.85 27.46
N LEU A 1104 44.28 14.52 27.29
CA LEU A 1104 43.49 13.86 28.34
C LEU A 1104 44.18 12.56 28.83
N SER A 1105 44.41 12.47 30.13
CA SER A 1105 44.94 11.29 30.82
C SER A 1105 43.82 10.46 31.47
N ILE A 1106 44.08 9.19 31.82
CA ILE A 1106 43.09 8.34 32.50
C ILE A 1106 43.15 8.57 34.02
N GLY A 1107 42.09 9.13 34.61
CA GLY A 1107 41.89 9.22 36.06
C GLY A 1107 41.40 7.88 36.62
N LYS A 1108 42.11 7.29 37.59
CA LYS A 1108 41.76 5.99 38.17
C LYS A 1108 40.55 6.10 39.11
N GLY A 1109 39.39 5.59 38.68
CA GLY A 1109 38.27 5.30 39.58
C GLY A 1109 38.31 3.86 40.04
N ASP A 1110 38.80 3.70 41.28
CA ASP A 1110 38.52 2.62 42.23
C ASP A 1110 39.54 2.75 43.36
N GLY A 1111 39.13 3.35 44.47
CA GLY A 1111 39.82 3.20 45.77
C GLY A 1111 41.35 3.26 45.73
N THR A 1112 41.93 4.29 45.09
CA THR A 1112 43.38 4.50 45.16
C THR A 1112 43.76 4.72 46.62
N THR A 1113 44.50 3.78 47.19
CA THR A 1113 45.21 3.98 48.45
C THR A 1113 45.92 5.33 48.37
N VAL A 1114 45.83 6.11 49.45
CA VAL A 1114 46.41 7.46 49.65
C VAL A 1114 47.84 7.62 49.08
N ILE A 1115 48.58 6.53 48.91
CA ILE A 1115 49.90 6.41 48.28
C ILE A 1115 49.96 6.84 46.82
N ASP A 1116 48.97 6.52 45.98
CA ASP A 1116 48.99 6.89 44.54
C ASP A 1116 48.74 8.40 44.35
N ASN A 1117 47.90 9.00 45.21
CA ASN A 1117 47.70 10.46 45.27
C ASN A 1117 48.92 11.19 45.86
N LEU A 1118 49.74 10.53 46.68
CA LEU A 1118 50.95 11.13 47.26
C LEU A 1118 52.05 11.34 46.20
N ASN A 1119 52.19 10.43 45.25
CA ASN A 1119 53.22 10.51 44.21
C ASN A 1119 52.97 11.66 43.22
N ALA A 1120 51.71 12.02 42.96
CA ALA A 1120 51.35 13.17 42.14
C ALA A 1120 51.64 14.53 42.81
N ILE A 1121 51.62 14.59 44.15
CA ILE A 1121 51.85 15.84 44.91
C ILE A 1121 53.33 16.07 45.20
N SER A 1122 54.13 15.01 45.38
CA SER A 1122 55.52 15.14 45.85
C SER A 1122 56.50 15.90 44.94
N ASN A 1123 56.14 16.14 43.68
CA ASN A 1123 56.95 16.88 42.70
C ASN A 1123 56.26 18.14 42.13
N ASP A 1124 55.21 18.65 42.76
CA ASP A 1124 54.54 19.91 42.35
C ASP A 1124 55.34 21.12 42.87
N ALA A 1125 56.00 21.84 41.96
CA ALA A 1125 56.80 23.05 42.27
C ALA A 1125 55.95 24.21 42.83
N ASN A 1126 54.62 24.14 42.74
CA ASN A 1126 53.69 25.19 43.16
C ASN A 1126 52.95 24.87 44.48
N ALA A 1127 53.28 23.77 45.16
CA ALA A 1127 52.68 23.40 46.44
C ALA A 1127 53.51 23.91 47.64
N GLU A 1128 52.83 24.43 48.67
CA GLU A 1128 53.45 24.84 49.93
C GLU A 1128 53.11 23.86 51.04
N TYR A 1129 54.14 23.31 51.71
CA TYR A 1129 53.99 22.33 52.77
C TYR A 1129 54.18 22.98 54.13
N TYR A 1130 53.36 22.61 55.11
CA TYR A 1130 53.43 23.09 56.47
C TYR A 1130 53.32 21.90 57.46
N ASP A 1131 53.99 21.98 58.61
CA ASP A 1131 53.81 21.00 59.68
C ASP A 1131 52.51 21.23 60.47
N ALA A 1132 52.20 20.33 61.41
CA ALA A 1132 50.97 20.38 62.22
C ALA A 1132 50.80 21.66 63.05
N ILE A 1133 51.87 22.45 63.24
CA ILE A 1133 51.86 23.72 63.96
C ILE A 1133 52.01 24.94 63.04
N GLY A 1134 51.95 24.74 61.72
CA GLY A 1134 51.88 25.80 60.71
C GLY A 1134 53.24 26.34 60.25
N ARG A 1135 54.36 25.63 60.47
CA ARG A 1135 55.68 26.04 59.95
C ARG A 1135 55.89 25.47 58.56
N ARG A 1136 56.34 26.32 57.62
CA ARG A 1136 56.63 25.91 56.25
C ARG A 1136 57.78 24.90 56.19
N THR A 1137 57.63 23.86 55.40
CA THR A 1137 58.59 22.76 55.19
C THR A 1137 58.90 22.61 53.70
N ASN A 1138 60.03 22.00 53.37
CA ASN A 1138 60.46 21.80 51.97
C ASN A 1138 59.82 20.57 51.30
N GLY A 1139 58.81 19.97 51.96
CA GLY A 1139 58.16 18.74 51.52
C GLY A 1139 57.46 18.05 52.70
N LEU A 1140 56.68 17.02 52.40
CA LEU A 1140 55.93 16.24 53.40
C LEU A 1140 56.86 15.64 54.47
N GLN A 1141 56.49 15.84 55.74
CA GLN A 1141 57.19 15.30 56.92
C GLN A 1141 56.42 14.15 57.55
N LYS A 1142 57.09 13.27 58.31
CA LYS A 1142 56.41 12.22 59.07
C LYS A 1142 55.49 12.87 60.14
N GLY A 1143 54.22 12.50 60.17
CA GLY A 1143 53.17 13.11 60.99
C GLY A 1143 52.12 13.88 60.18
N LEU A 1144 51.33 14.73 60.85
CA LEU A 1144 50.30 15.55 60.21
C LEU A 1144 50.92 16.77 59.52
N ASN A 1145 50.64 16.95 58.24
CA ASN A 1145 51.06 18.05 57.39
C ASN A 1145 49.84 18.83 56.93
N ILE A 1146 50.02 20.12 56.68
CA ILE A 1146 49.05 21.00 56.04
C ILE A 1146 49.66 21.40 54.69
N VAL A 1147 49.01 21.04 53.58
CA VAL A 1147 49.50 21.35 52.23
C VAL A 1147 48.57 22.36 51.59
N LYS A 1148 49.13 23.46 51.08
CA LYS A 1148 48.37 24.52 50.44
C LYS A 1148 48.68 24.57 48.94
N ARG A 1149 47.64 24.55 48.11
CA ARG A 1149 47.71 24.62 46.65
C ARG A 1149 46.64 25.59 46.15
N GLY A 1150 47.06 26.76 45.68
CA GLY A 1150 46.14 27.85 45.33
C GLY A 1150 45.23 28.24 46.51
N SER A 1151 43.91 28.21 46.29
CA SER A 1151 42.89 28.52 47.31
C SER A 1151 42.52 27.34 48.22
N LYS A 1152 43.02 26.12 47.96
CA LYS A 1152 42.68 24.90 48.70
C LYS A 1152 43.78 24.53 49.70
N THR A 1153 43.37 24.06 50.88
CA THR A 1153 44.27 23.60 51.95
C THR A 1153 43.89 22.18 52.36
N TYR A 1154 44.87 21.27 52.36
CA TYR A 1154 44.73 19.85 52.67
C TYR A 1154 45.41 19.52 53.99
N LYS A 1155 44.86 18.56 54.74
CA LYS A 1155 45.53 17.95 55.90
C LYS A 1155 45.94 16.53 55.52
N ILE A 1156 47.25 16.26 55.54
CA ILE A 1156 47.83 14.99 55.08
C ILE A 1156 48.61 14.37 56.23
N MET A 1157 48.23 13.15 56.64
CA MET A 1157 48.97 12.40 57.66
C MET A 1157 49.91 11.41 56.99
N VAL A 1158 51.22 11.60 57.17
CA VAL A 1158 52.26 10.70 56.67
C VAL A 1158 52.70 9.80 57.83
N LYS A 1159 52.46 8.49 57.72
CA LYS A 1159 52.74 7.53 58.79
C LYS A 1159 54.22 7.20 58.93
#